data_AF-A0A4S5DJI0-F1
#
_entry.id   AF-A0A4S5DJI0-F1
#
_cell.length_a   1.000
_cell.length_b   1.000
_cell.length_c   1.000
_cell.angle_alpha   90.00
_cell.angle_beta   90.00
_cell.angle_gamma   90.00
#
_symmetry.space_group_name_H-M   'P 1'
#
loop_
_entity.id
_entity.type
_entity.pdbx_description
1 polymer ?
#
loop_
_entity_poly.entity_id
_entity_poly.type
_entity_poly.pdbx_seq_one_letter_code
_entity_poly.pdbx_strand_id
1 'polypeptide(L)'
;MSRFTTLAALLAAACALSGCGGGDGSDGTAASILAAHPAESSAGAADTTNLDDNRSLSLTQYVDPLIGTLASNSPNPVPAGQAGSVVPAAGLPSGMVQWAPDTNTTPAPNDSKEPNSPAGYYYDLHSIQGFSVTHMPGAGCSGNNGEFPVMPTTDATQLVPTFSHANEMARPGYYSVALDSQIKVELTATLRTGFGRFTYPAGKPALLVLDATRTNTKTSTTGAITQVSDSAISGSTIGGGFCGNSVPVPVYFYAAFDQAFTSASISHGVAQLGFRPGQAVRMKIGISYVSAANAKANLDAENRGWDFEGVRTQADRIWNERLNAIRVAGGTLDAKKKFYTALYHALWAPSIFSDANGQYIGFDNTVHQLAKGQNAQYSSFSGWDIYRSLIQLKSILAPSETSDMIQSLVNDADQCGAIPHWVNDNVEDGVMPGDAGSLIVSSAYAFGARRFDTRSALQHMVKMANIPGTACNNVTTNGGRASYLQGGYITGGEWGQASSTLEYTSSDFAISRFAGALGDTATQRMLLSRSAYWQNLLNTALTPPLIAARQSNGAWIPETPGSGDNYVEGNAEQYTWMVPYDAAGLFAQLGGNTAVTSRLDQFFTVLNAGLSLPNFYMGNEPTFEVPWLYNWAAQPSGTQRVVQQIMASAFGTGPDGLPGNDDLGAVSGWYVWGALGLYPQIPGVAGLAIGSPQFPQIDVRLGNGHTWRIRAAGAPASSYVQSLSINGRAHPAAWVAYDDIANGATLHFAMGSAPSRWGAQAQPPSFGVPVALNAADSYNNRGFSMDGATNTDGQGADFDGSLFSYSINALGAAGVQPGKPFAVAGATVTVAGGPLSLDNTVTVGQTVMLPPGSAGTGVVVLGSSNNGPSSGIAQLNFADGSSQAVTLAFDDWTLNGGSASPRSTVAVTMAYRNAGNGQQDNVKTYIFAQKIPVPPGKVVTSIVLPRQVSAGKMHVFGIGMTAS
;
A
#
# COMPACT_ATOMS: atom_id res chain seq x y z
N MET A 1 -37.73 18.47 26.18
CA MET A 1 -38.82 18.36 27.19
C MET A 1 -39.38 16.94 27.19
N SER A 2 -40.05 16.49 28.25
CA SER A 2 -40.77 15.21 28.45
C SER A 2 -40.26 13.96 27.69
N ARG A 3 -39.58 12.99 28.31
CA ARG A 3 -40.07 12.00 29.29
C ARG A 3 -41.30 11.19 28.84
N PHE A 4 -41.15 9.86 28.85
CA PHE A 4 -42.09 8.91 29.47
C PHE A 4 -41.36 7.66 30.00
N THR A 5 -41.78 7.19 31.18
CA THR A 5 -41.39 5.93 31.88
C THR A 5 -42.68 5.12 32.15
N THR A 6 -42.71 3.86 32.63
CA THR A 6 -41.67 3.02 33.29
C THR A 6 -41.53 1.62 32.62
N LEU A 7 -41.66 0.40 33.17
CA LEU A 7 -42.01 -0.16 34.50
C LEU A 7 -41.34 -1.53 34.78
N ALA A 8 -41.39 -1.94 36.05
CA ALA A 8 -40.91 -3.15 36.72
C ALA A 8 -41.80 -4.41 36.53
N ALA A 9 -41.53 -5.64 37.02
CA ALA A 9 -40.31 -6.41 37.42
C ALA A 9 -40.72 -7.84 37.91
N LEU A 10 -39.85 -8.54 38.66
CA LEU A 10 -40.02 -9.81 39.42
C LEU A 10 -39.88 -11.13 38.60
N LEU A 11 -39.47 -12.30 39.15
CA LEU A 11 -39.22 -12.72 40.56
C LEU A 11 -38.04 -13.75 40.69
N ALA A 12 -37.60 -13.97 41.94
CA ALA A 12 -36.55 -14.89 42.49
C ALA A 12 -36.92 -16.41 42.50
N ALA A 13 -36.14 -17.42 42.98
CA ALA A 13 -34.69 -17.72 43.20
C ALA A 13 -34.52 -19.19 43.77
N ALA A 14 -33.40 -19.51 44.47
CA ALA A 14 -32.97 -20.78 45.12
C ALA A 14 -32.17 -21.77 44.23
N CYS A 15 -31.10 -22.51 44.63
CA CYS A 15 -30.56 -23.07 45.91
C CYS A 15 -31.15 -24.45 46.33
N ALA A 16 -30.41 -25.47 46.80
CA ALA A 16 -28.95 -25.75 46.87
C ALA A 16 -28.66 -27.23 47.29
N LEU A 17 -27.36 -27.60 47.41
CA LEU A 17 -26.74 -28.61 48.33
C LEU A 17 -26.80 -30.15 48.08
N SER A 18 -25.61 -30.69 47.71
CA SER A 18 -24.80 -31.75 48.37
C SER A 18 -25.28 -33.20 48.66
N GLY A 19 -24.40 -34.16 48.32
CA GLY A 19 -24.21 -35.48 48.96
C GLY A 19 -23.80 -36.60 47.96
N CYS A 20 -23.19 -37.74 48.31
CA CYS A 20 -22.13 -38.09 49.29
C CYS A 20 -21.85 -39.62 49.19
N GLY A 21 -20.58 -40.06 49.28
CA GLY A 21 -20.17 -41.49 49.41
C GLY A 21 -19.61 -42.17 48.14
N GLY A 22 -18.67 -43.12 48.22
CA GLY A 22 -17.85 -43.53 49.37
C GLY A 22 -17.18 -44.92 49.26
N GLY A 23 -15.90 -45.02 49.64
CA GLY A 23 -15.12 -46.27 49.86
C GLY A 23 -14.68 -47.06 48.61
N ASP A 24 -13.63 -47.91 48.63
CA ASP A 24 -12.48 -48.13 49.55
C ASP A 24 -11.31 -48.73 48.69
N GLY A 25 -10.02 -48.44 48.94
CA GLY A 25 -9.08 -49.29 49.72
C GLY A 25 -8.30 -50.33 48.84
N SER A 26 -7.05 -50.73 49.08
CA SER A 26 -5.95 -50.25 49.94
C SER A 26 -4.59 -50.85 49.46
N ASP A 27 -3.45 -50.33 49.97
CA ASP A 27 -2.08 -50.89 49.89
C ASP A 27 -1.45 -51.01 48.46
N GLY A 28 -0.14 -51.00 48.17
CA GLY A 28 1.14 -51.21 48.85
C GLY A 28 2.06 -51.91 47.80
N THR A 29 3.38 -51.77 47.67
CA THR A 29 4.49 -51.17 48.43
C THR A 29 5.61 -50.68 47.48
N ALA A 30 6.71 -50.11 48.00
CA ALA A 30 7.75 -49.42 47.21
C ALA A 30 8.75 -50.32 46.43
N ALA A 31 9.29 -49.79 45.33
CA ALA A 31 10.57 -50.18 44.73
C ALA A 31 11.16 -48.99 43.92
N SER A 32 12.49 -48.83 43.88
CA SER A 32 13.17 -47.69 43.23
C SER A 32 14.36 -48.14 42.38
N ILE A 33 14.28 -47.99 41.06
CA ILE A 33 15.37 -48.26 40.09
C ILE A 33 15.34 -47.18 38.99
N LEU A 34 16.52 -46.73 38.52
CA LEU A 34 16.63 -45.82 37.38
C LEU A 34 16.41 -46.55 36.04
N ALA A 35 15.65 -45.95 35.14
CA ALA A 35 15.63 -46.29 33.72
C ALA A 35 15.34 -45.03 32.87
N ALA A 36 15.83 -44.99 31.64
CA ALA A 36 15.72 -43.83 30.76
C ALA A 36 14.28 -43.61 30.26
N HIS A 37 13.92 -42.35 29.96
CA HIS A 37 12.75 -42.05 29.13
C HIS A 37 13.03 -42.45 27.67
N PRO A 38 12.15 -43.22 27.01
CA PRO A 38 12.16 -43.32 25.55
C PRO A 38 11.62 -42.01 24.94
N ALA A 39 12.09 -41.66 23.75
CA ALA A 39 11.50 -40.58 22.97
C ALA A 39 10.24 -41.09 22.26
N GLU A 40 9.06 -40.56 22.62
CA GLU A 40 7.82 -40.83 21.89
C GLU A 40 7.68 -39.86 20.71
N SER A 41 7.81 -40.41 19.49
CA SER A 41 7.52 -39.71 18.26
C SER A 41 6.01 -39.62 18.01
N SER A 42 5.38 -38.53 18.45
CA SER A 42 3.98 -38.25 18.12
C SER A 42 3.84 -37.80 16.66
N ALA A 43 3.64 -38.75 15.74
CA ALA A 43 3.24 -38.46 14.37
C ALA A 43 1.90 -37.69 14.34
N GLY A 44 1.76 -36.75 13.42
CA GLY A 44 0.73 -35.70 13.50
C GLY A 44 -0.71 -36.22 13.48
N ALA A 45 -1.44 -36.01 14.58
CA ALA A 45 -2.89 -36.00 14.56
C ALA A 45 -3.38 -34.67 13.96
N ALA A 46 -4.26 -34.73 12.96
CA ALA A 46 -4.87 -33.53 12.40
C ALA A 46 -5.84 -32.91 13.42
N ASP A 47 -5.62 -31.65 13.75
CA ASP A 47 -6.48 -30.85 14.62
C ASP A 47 -7.82 -30.55 13.93
N THR A 48 -8.86 -31.29 14.29
CA THR A 48 -10.21 -31.23 13.72
C THR A 48 -11.16 -30.28 14.45
N THR A 49 -10.65 -29.31 15.22
CA THR A 49 -11.51 -28.31 15.88
C THR A 49 -12.30 -27.47 14.87
N ASN A 50 -13.59 -27.73 14.76
CA ASN A 50 -14.54 -26.87 14.07
C ASN A 50 -14.62 -25.49 14.79
N LEU A 51 -14.54 -24.39 14.05
CA LEU A 51 -14.47 -23.01 14.59
C LEU A 51 -15.79 -22.46 15.18
N ASP A 52 -16.85 -23.27 15.22
CA ASP A 52 -18.22 -22.84 15.53
C ASP A 52 -18.48 -22.51 17.02
N ASP A 53 -17.46 -22.59 17.88
CA ASP A 53 -17.48 -22.00 19.22
C ASP A 53 -17.10 -20.51 19.18
N ASN A 54 -17.80 -19.68 19.96
CA ASN A 54 -17.47 -18.26 20.16
C ASN A 54 -16.21 -18.02 21.03
N ARG A 55 -15.44 -19.08 21.30
CA ARG A 55 -14.19 -19.04 22.07
C ARG A 55 -13.07 -18.42 21.22
N SER A 56 -12.20 -17.65 21.86
CA SER A 56 -10.91 -17.28 21.26
C SER A 56 -9.97 -18.49 21.34
N LEU A 57 -9.33 -18.81 20.22
CA LEU A 57 -8.27 -19.81 20.17
C LEU A 57 -6.99 -19.24 20.80
N SER A 58 -6.04 -20.10 21.19
CA SER A 58 -4.67 -19.68 21.52
C SER A 58 -3.83 -19.73 20.24
N LEU A 59 -3.50 -18.57 19.68
CA LEU A 59 -2.90 -18.42 18.35
C LEU A 59 -1.48 -17.83 18.40
N THR A 60 -1.12 -17.12 19.47
CA THR A 60 0.24 -16.58 19.67
C THR A 60 1.31 -17.67 19.72
N GLN A 61 0.94 -18.91 20.10
CA GLN A 61 1.80 -20.10 20.04
C GLN A 61 2.24 -20.51 18.62
N TYR A 62 1.59 -20.00 17.57
CA TYR A 62 1.95 -20.27 16.18
C TYR A 62 2.82 -19.17 15.55
N VAL A 63 2.98 -18.03 16.22
CA VAL A 63 3.82 -16.93 15.70
C VAL A 63 5.27 -17.17 16.07
N ASP A 64 6.17 -16.98 15.11
CA ASP A 64 7.61 -16.98 15.33
C ASP A 64 8.23 -15.69 14.75
N PRO A 65 8.47 -14.66 15.58
CA PRO A 65 9.03 -13.37 15.15
C PRO A 65 10.47 -13.44 14.60
N LEU A 66 11.08 -14.62 14.50
CA LEU A 66 12.38 -14.80 13.86
C LEU A 66 12.26 -15.09 12.36
N ILE A 67 11.09 -15.47 11.83
CA ILE A 67 10.90 -15.69 10.38
C ILE A 67 11.09 -14.35 9.64
N GLY A 68 12.04 -14.28 8.71
CA GLY A 68 12.41 -13.07 7.98
C GLY A 68 13.63 -12.32 8.55
N THR A 69 14.25 -12.82 9.64
CA THR A 69 15.48 -12.24 10.24
C THR A 69 16.79 -12.73 9.59
N LEU A 70 16.71 -13.42 8.45
CA LEU A 70 17.86 -13.95 7.70
C LEU A 70 17.60 -13.90 6.18
N ALA A 71 18.68 -13.82 5.40
CA ALA A 71 18.68 -13.84 3.94
C ALA A 71 17.76 -14.90 3.32
N SER A 72 16.95 -14.46 2.37
CA SER A 72 16.15 -15.28 1.47
C SER A 72 17.03 -15.98 0.41
N ASN A 73 16.38 -16.66 -0.54
CA ASN A 73 17.02 -17.36 -1.65
C ASN A 73 17.04 -16.58 -2.98
N SER A 74 16.69 -15.28 -2.98
CA SER A 74 16.66 -14.48 -4.22
C SER A 74 18.06 -14.35 -4.85
N PRO A 75 18.22 -14.58 -6.17
CA PRO A 75 19.54 -14.57 -6.82
C PRO A 75 20.06 -13.17 -7.14
N ASN A 76 19.18 -12.16 -7.22
CA ASN A 76 19.53 -10.75 -7.31
C ASN A 76 18.37 -9.90 -6.75
N PRO A 77 18.21 -9.83 -5.42
CA PRO A 77 17.13 -9.07 -4.78
C PRO A 77 17.32 -7.55 -4.90
N VAL A 78 16.34 -6.80 -4.42
CA VAL A 78 16.47 -5.34 -4.23
C VAL A 78 17.66 -5.00 -3.31
N PRO A 79 18.26 -3.80 -3.42
CA PRO A 79 19.28 -3.34 -2.49
C PRO A 79 18.76 -3.40 -1.04
N ALA A 80 19.50 -4.06 -0.15
CA ALA A 80 19.09 -4.26 1.24
C ALA A 80 17.70 -4.93 1.43
N GLY A 81 17.27 -5.77 0.47
CA GLY A 81 16.12 -6.68 0.61
C GLY A 81 16.47 -8.14 0.38
N GLN A 82 17.64 -8.55 0.87
CA GLN A 82 18.08 -9.93 0.90
C GLN A 82 17.21 -10.76 1.87
N ALA A 83 16.99 -10.29 3.10
CA ALA A 83 16.06 -10.86 4.09
C ALA A 83 14.68 -10.17 4.09
N GLY A 84 13.81 -10.61 5.01
CA GLY A 84 12.58 -9.90 5.39
C GLY A 84 12.77 -8.59 6.14
N SER A 85 14.00 -8.28 6.61
CA SER A 85 14.35 -7.09 7.40
C SER A 85 13.45 -6.81 8.61
N VAL A 86 12.82 -7.84 9.16
CA VAL A 86 12.01 -7.75 10.39
C VAL A 86 12.88 -7.94 11.64
N VAL A 87 12.33 -7.56 12.80
CA VAL A 87 13.00 -7.71 14.11
C VAL A 87 12.13 -8.52 15.09
N PRO A 88 12.73 -9.29 16.02
CA PRO A 88 12.00 -10.09 17.02
C PRO A 88 11.48 -9.22 18.18
N ALA A 89 10.80 -8.13 17.87
CA ALA A 89 10.41 -7.07 18.81
C ALA A 89 9.31 -7.46 19.82
N ALA A 90 9.49 -7.02 21.06
CA ALA A 90 8.45 -6.98 22.08
C ALA A 90 7.69 -5.65 22.00
N GLY A 91 6.50 -5.69 21.41
CA GLY A 91 5.60 -4.54 21.22
C GLY A 91 4.14 -4.96 21.13
N LEU A 92 3.26 -4.02 20.79
CA LEU A 92 1.84 -4.27 20.51
C LEU A 92 1.52 -4.01 19.02
N PRO A 93 0.40 -4.56 18.49
CA PRO A 93 -0.08 -4.26 17.14
C PRO A 93 -0.16 -2.74 16.93
N SER A 94 0.51 -2.23 15.90
CA SER A 94 0.58 -0.79 15.57
C SER A 94 1.11 0.09 16.72
N GLY A 95 1.92 -0.47 17.63
CA GLY A 95 2.53 0.25 18.75
C GLY A 95 3.71 1.15 18.35
N MET A 96 3.89 2.23 19.11
CA MET A 96 5.04 3.13 19.05
C MET A 96 6.32 2.45 19.58
N VAL A 97 6.18 1.63 20.64
CA VAL A 97 7.29 0.85 21.21
C VAL A 97 7.40 -0.52 20.57
N GLN A 98 8.60 -0.83 20.10
CA GLN A 98 8.99 -2.07 19.48
C GLN A 98 10.36 -2.49 20.05
N TRP A 99 10.37 -3.01 21.29
CA TRP A 99 11.62 -3.25 22.03
C TRP A 99 12.27 -4.57 21.59
N ALA A 100 13.37 -4.48 20.83
CA ALA A 100 14.06 -5.62 20.22
C ALA A 100 15.56 -5.65 20.56
N PRO A 101 16.26 -6.78 20.38
CA PRO A 101 17.72 -6.82 20.28
C PRO A 101 18.25 -6.16 19.00
N ASP A 102 19.34 -5.41 19.12
CA ASP A 102 20.17 -4.97 17.99
C ASP A 102 21.40 -5.89 17.92
N THR A 103 21.62 -6.67 16.84
CA THR A 103 22.86 -7.47 16.71
C THR A 103 23.99 -6.72 16.00
N ASN A 104 23.68 -5.61 15.32
CA ASN A 104 24.69 -4.72 14.74
C ASN A 104 24.23 -3.24 14.75
N THR A 105 25.16 -2.31 14.54
CA THR A 105 24.88 -0.91 14.17
C THR A 105 25.15 -0.70 12.67
N THR A 106 24.11 -0.42 11.88
CA THR A 106 24.12 -0.40 10.39
C THR A 106 25.23 0.45 9.74
N PRO A 107 25.77 0.04 8.56
CA PRO A 107 25.44 -1.15 7.77
C PRO A 107 25.78 -2.47 8.45
N ALA A 108 25.00 -3.52 8.16
CA ALA A 108 25.35 -4.91 8.47
C ALA A 108 26.80 -5.23 8.03
N PRO A 109 27.59 -5.94 8.87
CA PRO A 109 29.02 -6.13 8.63
C PRO A 109 29.26 -7.12 7.48
N ASN A 110 30.46 -7.07 6.89
CA ASN A 110 30.82 -7.86 5.71
C ASN A 110 30.84 -9.39 5.91
N ASP A 111 30.72 -9.86 7.15
CA ASP A 111 30.64 -11.28 7.55
C ASP A 111 29.20 -11.76 7.85
N SER A 112 28.21 -10.87 7.86
CA SER A 112 26.81 -11.26 7.71
C SER A 112 26.51 -11.64 6.26
N LYS A 113 25.49 -12.47 6.05
CA LYS A 113 24.87 -12.77 4.74
C LYS A 113 24.07 -11.59 4.18
N GLU A 114 23.80 -10.58 5.01
CA GLU A 114 23.00 -9.39 4.74
C GLU A 114 23.85 -8.10 4.57
N PRO A 115 25.06 -8.09 3.97
CA PRO A 115 25.93 -6.91 4.05
C PRO A 115 25.25 -5.68 3.44
N ASN A 116 25.33 -4.54 4.14
CA ASN A 116 24.61 -3.29 3.87
C ASN A 116 23.11 -3.25 4.24
N SER A 117 22.49 -4.33 4.72
CA SER A 117 21.13 -4.30 5.25
C SER A 117 21.01 -3.37 6.49
N PRO A 118 19.83 -2.75 6.74
CA PRO A 118 19.56 -1.88 7.87
C PRO A 118 18.59 -2.45 8.92
N ALA A 119 18.20 -3.73 8.84
CA ALA A 119 17.22 -4.35 9.75
C ALA A 119 17.54 -4.24 11.26
N GLY A 120 18.80 -4.02 11.63
CA GLY A 120 19.27 -3.89 13.03
C GLY A 120 19.45 -5.24 13.76
N TYR A 121 18.57 -6.19 13.50
CA TYR A 121 18.71 -7.60 13.91
C TYR A 121 19.00 -8.51 12.71
N TYR A 122 20.00 -9.38 12.87
CA TYR A 122 20.45 -10.36 11.89
C TYR A 122 20.69 -11.69 12.58
N TYR A 123 20.01 -12.76 12.14
CA TYR A 123 20.01 -14.07 12.78
C TYR A 123 21.36 -14.82 12.66
N ASP A 124 22.22 -14.45 11.72
CA ASP A 124 23.54 -15.06 11.58
C ASP A 124 24.63 -14.42 12.45
N LEU A 125 24.31 -13.34 13.18
CA LEU A 125 25.19 -12.71 14.15
C LEU A 125 24.91 -13.23 15.56
N HIS A 126 25.98 -13.52 16.31
CA HIS A 126 25.92 -14.12 17.65
C HIS A 126 26.39 -13.18 18.77
N SER A 127 26.28 -11.88 18.54
CA SER A 127 26.53 -10.81 19.51
C SER A 127 25.41 -9.77 19.48
N ILE A 128 25.17 -9.12 20.62
CA ILE A 128 24.16 -8.07 20.76
C ILE A 128 24.85 -6.75 21.07
N GLN A 129 24.54 -5.71 20.30
CA GLN A 129 25.02 -4.34 20.50
C GLN A 129 24.16 -3.59 21.53
N GLY A 130 22.87 -3.87 21.60
CA GLY A 130 21.90 -3.15 22.44
C GLY A 130 20.53 -3.80 22.42
N PHE A 131 19.61 -3.24 23.22
CA PHE A 131 18.18 -3.50 23.11
C PHE A 131 17.46 -2.16 22.95
N SER A 132 17.22 -1.71 21.72
CA SER A 132 16.57 -0.43 21.40
C SER A 132 15.04 -0.52 21.34
N VAL A 133 14.34 0.60 21.54
CA VAL A 133 12.90 0.61 21.88
C VAL A 133 11.95 0.97 20.72
N THR A 134 12.49 1.36 19.57
CA THR A 134 11.77 1.79 18.36
C THR A 134 12.36 1.10 17.15
N HIS A 135 11.54 0.61 16.23
CA HIS A 135 11.95 -0.09 15.01
C HIS A 135 10.93 0.16 13.90
N MET A 136 11.33 -0.04 12.64
CA MET A 136 10.44 -0.09 11.49
C MET A 136 10.68 -1.39 10.70
N PRO A 137 10.03 -2.50 11.08
CA PRO A 137 10.26 -3.83 10.51
C PRO A 137 9.96 -3.85 9.01
N GLY A 138 10.86 -4.47 8.24
CA GLY A 138 10.73 -4.68 6.80
C GLY A 138 11.33 -3.59 5.92
N ALA A 139 11.74 -2.43 6.46
CA ALA A 139 12.22 -1.31 5.63
C ALA A 139 13.67 -1.49 5.14
N GLY A 140 13.88 -1.38 3.82
CA GLY A 140 15.18 -1.50 3.15
C GLY A 140 16.18 -0.33 3.31
N CYS A 141 15.91 0.67 4.17
CA CYS A 141 16.76 1.86 4.33
C CYS A 141 17.29 2.07 5.76
N SER A 142 18.48 2.66 5.87
CA SER A 142 19.08 3.09 7.14
C SER A 142 18.39 4.34 7.71
N GLY A 143 18.47 4.55 9.03
CA GLY A 143 17.73 5.60 9.73
C GLY A 143 16.28 5.21 10.07
N ASN A 144 15.98 3.91 10.07
CA ASN A 144 14.70 3.27 10.43
C ASN A 144 14.55 3.13 11.98
N ASN A 145 14.81 4.23 12.68
CA ASN A 145 14.67 4.44 14.13
C ASN A 145 15.79 3.75 14.95
N GLY A 146 15.46 3.02 16.02
CA GLY A 146 16.41 2.31 16.88
C GLY A 146 16.87 3.06 18.14
N GLU A 147 16.09 3.99 18.67
CA GLU A 147 16.48 4.86 19.77
C GLU A 147 16.61 4.14 21.13
N PHE A 148 17.40 4.76 22.02
CA PHE A 148 17.63 4.34 23.41
C PHE A 148 18.09 2.89 23.62
N PRO A 149 19.09 2.37 22.88
CA PRO A 149 19.66 1.05 23.14
C PRO A 149 20.12 0.91 24.60
N VAL A 150 19.48 -0.01 25.31
CA VAL A 150 19.83 -0.43 26.68
C VAL A 150 20.75 -1.65 26.62
N MET A 151 21.79 -1.70 27.44
CA MET A 151 22.70 -2.84 27.53
C MET A 151 22.97 -3.22 28.99
N PRO A 152 22.52 -4.41 29.45
CA PRO A 152 22.85 -4.94 30.77
C PRO A 152 24.21 -5.63 30.77
N THR A 153 25.09 -5.28 31.71
CA THR A 153 26.42 -5.88 31.82
C THR A 153 26.89 -6.05 33.28
N THR A 154 27.88 -6.91 33.50
CA THR A 154 28.63 -6.99 34.77
C THR A 154 29.90 -6.14 34.75
N ASP A 155 30.28 -5.60 33.59
CA ASP A 155 31.50 -4.81 33.37
C ASP A 155 31.22 -3.74 32.30
N ALA A 156 31.25 -2.45 32.67
CA ALA A 156 30.97 -1.34 31.75
C ALA A 156 32.01 -1.16 30.62
N THR A 157 33.12 -1.91 30.64
CA THR A 157 34.08 -1.98 29.53
C THR A 157 33.72 -3.07 28.50
N GLN A 158 32.74 -3.94 28.80
CA GLN A 158 32.26 -5.00 27.91
C GLN A 158 30.77 -4.80 27.63
N LEU A 159 30.48 -4.16 26.48
CA LEU A 159 29.13 -3.75 26.06
C LEU A 159 28.61 -4.50 24.83
N VAL A 160 29.35 -5.50 24.33
CA VAL A 160 28.96 -6.34 23.18
C VAL A 160 29.01 -7.82 23.60
N PRO A 161 28.05 -8.30 24.42
CA PRO A 161 27.97 -9.68 24.84
C PRO A 161 27.63 -10.63 23.67
N THR A 162 28.16 -11.86 23.73
CA THR A 162 27.75 -12.96 22.86
C THR A 162 26.52 -13.70 23.40
N PHE A 163 25.82 -14.39 22.52
CA PHE A 163 24.65 -15.21 22.84
C PHE A 163 24.51 -16.39 21.87
N SER A 164 23.50 -17.22 22.09
CA SER A 164 23.09 -18.28 21.16
C SER A 164 21.57 -18.34 21.06
N HIS A 165 21.03 -18.58 19.86
CA HIS A 165 19.59 -18.74 19.64
C HIS A 165 18.97 -19.91 20.42
N ALA A 166 19.78 -20.88 20.87
CA ALA A 166 19.34 -21.93 21.79
C ALA A 166 18.91 -21.40 23.17
N ASN A 167 19.34 -20.18 23.53
CA ASN A 167 19.01 -19.44 24.74
C ASN A 167 18.06 -18.25 24.48
N GLU A 168 17.53 -18.13 23.26
CA GLU A 168 16.68 -17.03 22.79
C GLU A 168 15.22 -17.49 22.66
N MET A 169 14.26 -16.57 22.87
CA MET A 169 12.85 -16.81 22.61
C MET A 169 12.11 -15.50 22.32
N ALA A 170 11.64 -15.36 21.09
CA ALA A 170 10.71 -14.31 20.66
C ALA A 170 9.27 -14.84 20.59
N ARG A 171 8.29 -14.04 20.99
CA ARG A 171 6.84 -14.31 20.91
C ARG A 171 6.08 -12.98 20.77
N PRO A 172 4.80 -12.97 20.35
CA PRO A 172 4.02 -11.74 20.26
C PRO A 172 3.98 -10.98 21.59
N GLY A 173 4.56 -9.77 21.63
CA GLY A 173 4.65 -8.93 22.81
C GLY A 173 5.69 -9.35 23.87
N TYR A 174 6.59 -10.29 23.55
CA TYR A 174 7.62 -10.75 24.48
C TYR A 174 8.91 -11.22 23.80
N TYR A 175 10.05 -10.73 24.28
CA TYR A 175 11.38 -11.20 23.89
C TYR A 175 12.18 -11.65 25.13
N SER A 176 13.05 -12.65 24.96
CA SER A 176 13.94 -13.13 26.01
C SER A 176 15.24 -13.69 25.44
N VAL A 177 16.37 -13.41 26.09
CA VAL A 177 17.65 -14.07 25.81
C VAL A 177 18.45 -14.26 27.09
N ALA A 178 19.20 -15.36 27.20
CA ALA A 178 20.30 -15.47 28.16
C ALA A 178 21.63 -15.28 27.42
N LEU A 179 22.34 -14.22 27.81
CA LEU A 179 23.66 -13.85 27.30
C LEU A 179 24.74 -14.78 27.89
N ASP A 180 25.87 -14.94 27.21
CA ASP A 180 26.99 -15.75 27.70
C ASP A 180 27.64 -15.16 28.98
N SER A 181 27.39 -13.88 29.26
CA SER A 181 27.66 -13.21 30.55
C SER A 181 26.79 -13.72 31.71
N GLN A 182 25.92 -14.71 31.46
CA GLN A 182 24.91 -15.28 32.36
C GLN A 182 23.82 -14.29 32.81
N ILE A 183 23.72 -13.13 32.16
CA ILE A 183 22.61 -12.19 32.33
C ILE A 183 21.41 -12.69 31.52
N LYS A 184 20.24 -12.79 32.15
CA LYS A 184 18.97 -12.99 31.44
C LYS A 184 18.30 -11.63 31.18
N VAL A 185 17.93 -11.39 29.93
CA VAL A 185 17.13 -10.24 29.48
C VAL A 185 15.73 -10.72 29.11
N GLU A 186 14.71 -10.01 29.58
CA GLU A 186 13.30 -10.29 29.31
C GLU A 186 12.57 -8.96 29.05
N LEU A 187 11.88 -8.83 27.92
CA LEU A 187 11.27 -7.59 27.44
C LEU A 187 9.77 -7.80 27.14
N THR A 188 8.94 -6.81 27.47
CA THR A 188 7.54 -6.70 27.04
C THR A 188 7.14 -5.22 26.92
N ALA A 189 5.98 -4.91 26.36
CA ALA A 189 5.59 -3.52 26.10
C ALA A 189 4.07 -3.30 26.00
N THR A 190 3.72 -2.02 25.98
CA THR A 190 2.39 -1.44 25.78
C THR A 190 2.38 -0.69 24.43
N LEU A 191 1.50 0.30 24.20
CA LEU A 191 1.51 1.04 22.94
C LEU A 191 2.69 2.03 22.90
N ARG A 192 3.00 2.68 24.03
CA ARG A 192 3.99 3.79 24.13
C ARG A 192 5.05 3.58 25.20
N THR A 193 5.04 2.41 25.86
CA THR A 193 5.95 2.14 26.99
C THR A 193 6.48 0.71 26.94
N GLY A 194 7.78 0.56 27.18
CA GLY A 194 8.47 -0.71 27.36
C GLY A 194 8.60 -1.08 28.84
N PHE A 195 8.71 -2.39 29.11
CA PHE A 195 9.00 -2.97 30.42
C PHE A 195 10.08 -4.05 30.26
N GLY A 196 11.26 -3.81 30.82
CA GLY A 196 12.39 -4.75 30.82
C GLY A 196 12.65 -5.34 32.21
N ARG A 197 13.07 -6.60 32.25
CA ARG A 197 13.57 -7.30 33.44
C ARG A 197 14.94 -7.90 33.12
N PHE A 198 15.95 -7.48 33.88
CA PHE A 198 17.34 -7.86 33.70
C PHE A 198 17.80 -8.63 34.94
N THR A 199 18.13 -9.91 34.79
CA THR A 199 18.52 -10.79 35.92
C THR A 199 20.01 -11.09 35.85
N TYR A 200 20.77 -10.64 36.84
CA TYR A 200 22.23 -10.74 36.89
C TYR A 200 22.71 -11.97 37.69
N PRO A 201 23.90 -12.52 37.41
CA PRO A 201 24.44 -13.65 38.16
C PRO A 201 24.73 -13.27 39.62
N ALA A 202 24.53 -14.22 40.53
CA ALA A 202 24.70 -14.01 41.97
C ALA A 202 26.10 -13.48 42.32
N GLY A 203 26.17 -12.38 43.07
CA GLY A 203 27.42 -11.76 43.50
C GLY A 203 28.19 -10.96 42.42
N LYS A 204 27.70 -10.89 41.18
CA LYS A 204 28.27 -10.02 40.13
C LYS A 204 27.72 -8.59 40.24
N PRO A 205 28.47 -7.56 39.78
CA PRO A 205 27.92 -6.23 39.58
C PRO A 205 26.67 -6.27 38.69
N ALA A 206 25.67 -5.46 39.02
CA ALA A 206 24.48 -5.27 38.20
C ALA A 206 24.55 -3.85 37.61
N LEU A 207 24.86 -3.74 36.32
CA LEU A 207 24.99 -2.47 35.61
C LEU A 207 24.02 -2.45 34.42
N LEU A 208 23.34 -1.31 34.21
CA LEU A 208 22.68 -0.97 32.95
C LEU A 208 23.40 0.20 32.31
N VAL A 209 23.65 0.12 31.01
CA VAL A 209 24.03 1.25 30.18
C VAL A 209 22.84 1.64 29.30
N LEU A 210 22.52 2.92 29.21
CA LEU A 210 21.60 3.47 28.21
C LEU A 210 22.37 4.54 27.43
N ASP A 211 22.45 4.35 26.11
CA ASP A 211 23.12 5.27 25.19
C ASP A 211 22.06 6.02 24.37
N ALA A 212 22.02 7.35 24.50
CA ALA A 212 21.13 8.20 23.69
C ALA A 212 21.84 8.81 22.46
N THR A 213 23.13 8.55 22.27
CA THR A 213 23.99 9.11 21.20
C THR A 213 24.17 8.20 20.00
N ARG A 214 23.39 7.13 19.90
CA ARG A 214 23.33 6.24 18.73
C ARG A 214 21.93 5.65 18.59
N THR A 215 21.67 5.00 17.46
CA THR A 215 20.54 4.09 17.26
C THR A 215 21.02 2.73 16.75
N ASN A 216 20.10 1.76 16.54
CA ASN A 216 20.39 0.52 15.84
C ASN A 216 20.96 0.74 14.42
N THR A 217 20.74 1.91 13.80
CA THR A 217 21.21 2.20 12.43
C THR A 217 22.07 3.43 12.26
N LYS A 218 22.32 4.20 13.32
CA LYS A 218 23.26 5.33 13.29
C LYS A 218 24.22 5.27 14.48
N THR A 219 25.51 5.11 14.18
CA THR A 219 26.61 5.03 15.16
C THR A 219 26.93 6.36 15.86
N SER A 220 26.28 7.46 15.47
CA SER A 220 26.37 8.76 16.13
C SER A 220 25.11 9.58 15.87
N THR A 221 24.49 10.09 16.94
CA THR A 221 23.33 10.99 16.98
C THR A 221 23.48 12.00 18.13
N THR A 222 22.63 13.02 18.20
CA THR A 222 22.69 13.98 19.32
C THR A 222 21.85 13.48 20.49
N GLY A 223 22.52 12.88 21.49
CA GLY A 223 21.90 12.33 22.69
C GLY A 223 22.06 13.20 23.94
N ALA A 224 21.03 13.23 24.78
CA ALA A 224 21.06 13.87 26.09
C ALA A 224 20.32 13.01 27.13
N ILE A 225 20.89 12.90 28.34
CA ILE A 225 20.27 12.21 29.49
C ILE A 225 20.49 13.05 30.75
N THR A 226 19.46 13.11 31.59
CA THR A 226 19.45 13.78 32.90
C THR A 226 18.92 12.81 33.96
N GLN A 227 19.55 12.77 35.14
CA GLN A 227 19.02 12.05 36.30
C GLN A 227 17.89 12.86 36.95
N VAL A 228 16.72 12.24 37.12
CA VAL A 228 15.50 12.89 37.64
C VAL A 228 15.27 12.55 39.12
N SER A 229 15.67 11.34 39.54
CA SER A 229 15.68 10.93 40.95
C SER A 229 16.79 9.89 41.20
N ASP A 230 16.85 9.34 42.41
CA ASP A 230 17.67 8.17 42.73
C ASP A 230 17.24 6.87 42.02
N SER A 231 16.10 6.87 41.32
CA SER A 231 15.52 5.70 40.64
C SER A 231 14.89 6.04 39.27
N ALA A 232 15.21 7.20 38.68
CA ALA A 232 14.71 7.60 37.37
C ALA A 232 15.67 8.52 36.60
N ILE A 233 15.67 8.37 35.27
CA ILE A 233 16.36 9.24 34.30
C ILE A 233 15.38 9.66 33.18
N SER A 234 15.68 10.74 32.48
CA SER A 234 14.94 11.18 31.29
C SER A 234 15.88 11.81 30.28
N GLY A 235 15.52 11.80 29.00
CA GLY A 235 16.38 12.34 27.97
C GLY A 235 15.76 12.38 26.59
N SER A 236 16.62 12.48 25.59
CA SER A 236 16.24 12.53 24.17
C SER A 236 17.38 12.04 23.27
N THR A 237 17.00 11.46 22.14
CA THR A 237 17.86 11.19 21.00
C THR A 237 17.32 11.98 19.83
N ILE A 238 18.15 12.85 19.24
CA ILE A 238 17.82 13.52 17.99
C ILE A 238 18.39 12.65 16.86
N GLY A 239 17.52 11.80 16.33
CA GLY A 239 17.77 10.83 15.27
C GLY A 239 17.05 11.22 13.98
N GLY A 240 16.24 10.31 13.44
CA GLY A 240 15.60 10.47 12.13
C GLY A 240 16.58 10.35 10.96
N GLY A 241 16.22 10.94 9.82
CA GLY A 241 17.04 10.90 8.59
C GLY A 241 17.06 9.53 7.91
N PHE A 242 15.88 8.97 7.66
CA PHE A 242 15.66 7.73 6.93
C PHE A 242 16.09 7.86 5.45
N CYS A 243 16.54 6.77 4.81
CA CYS A 243 17.11 6.76 3.45
C CYS A 243 18.19 7.83 3.15
N GLY A 244 18.86 8.37 4.19
CA GLY A 244 19.84 9.46 4.03
C GLY A 244 19.26 10.87 4.03
N ASN A 245 17.97 11.04 4.36
CA ASN A 245 17.37 12.34 4.65
C ASN A 245 18.12 13.06 5.79
N SER A 246 18.07 14.40 5.78
CA SER A 246 18.80 15.27 6.71
C SER A 246 17.91 15.90 7.81
N VAL A 247 16.59 15.67 7.78
CA VAL A 247 15.66 16.16 8.80
C VAL A 247 15.93 15.47 10.15
N PRO A 248 16.25 16.24 11.21
CA PRO A 248 16.51 15.68 12.54
C PRO A 248 15.21 15.49 13.33
N VAL A 249 14.93 14.26 13.77
CA VAL A 249 13.72 13.95 14.55
C VAL A 249 14.07 13.77 16.03
N PRO A 250 13.49 14.55 16.96
CA PRO A 250 13.71 14.39 18.39
C PRO A 250 12.74 13.35 18.99
N VAL A 251 13.27 12.21 19.41
CA VAL A 251 12.56 11.26 20.28
C VAL A 251 12.94 11.56 21.73
N TYR A 252 11.96 11.53 22.64
CA TYR A 252 12.14 11.76 24.07
C TYR A 252 11.80 10.51 24.87
N PHE A 253 12.44 10.34 26.03
CA PHE A 253 12.13 9.24 26.96
C PHE A 253 12.09 9.65 28.42
N TYR A 254 11.36 8.85 29.20
CA TYR A 254 11.42 8.83 30.67
C TYR A 254 11.53 7.38 31.13
N ALA A 255 12.61 7.06 31.85
CA ALA A 255 12.88 5.72 32.37
C ALA A 255 12.88 5.70 33.91
N ALA A 256 12.16 4.74 34.49
CA ALA A 256 12.09 4.50 35.93
C ALA A 256 12.56 3.07 36.24
N PHE A 257 13.07 2.88 37.46
CA PHE A 257 13.64 1.61 37.95
C PHE A 257 12.96 1.17 39.26
N ASP A 258 12.92 -0.14 39.51
CA ASP A 258 12.27 -0.71 40.71
C ASP A 258 13.06 -0.55 42.02
N GLN A 259 14.28 -0.03 41.93
CA GLN A 259 15.19 0.20 43.04
C GLN A 259 16.09 1.42 42.76
N ALA A 260 16.60 2.04 43.82
CA ALA A 260 17.53 3.16 43.71
C ALA A 260 18.92 2.73 43.20
N PHE A 261 19.58 3.63 42.46
CA PHE A 261 20.93 3.47 41.96
C PHE A 261 21.94 3.37 43.11
N THR A 262 22.85 2.39 43.04
CA THR A 262 24.03 2.32 43.92
C THR A 262 25.18 3.18 43.40
N SER A 263 25.20 3.44 42.08
CA SER A 263 26.01 4.46 41.42
C SER A 263 25.30 4.96 40.16
N ALA A 264 25.54 6.20 39.78
CA ALA A 264 25.10 6.75 38.50
C ALA A 264 26.22 7.60 37.91
N SER A 265 26.58 7.34 36.66
CA SER A 265 27.52 8.15 35.87
C SER A 265 26.84 8.53 34.57
N ILE A 266 26.57 9.81 34.36
CA ILE A 266 25.96 10.32 33.14
C ILE A 266 26.93 11.29 32.49
N SER A 267 27.32 11.00 31.25
CA SER A 267 28.39 11.70 30.54
C SER A 267 28.13 11.61 29.04
N HIS A 268 28.19 12.75 28.34
CA HIS A 268 28.05 12.83 26.88
C HIS A 268 26.85 12.04 26.31
N GLY A 269 25.67 12.13 26.94
CA GLY A 269 24.46 11.44 26.47
C GLY A 269 24.41 9.92 26.73
N VAL A 270 25.38 9.36 27.45
CA VAL A 270 25.40 7.97 27.93
C VAL A 270 25.21 7.93 29.44
N ALA A 271 24.37 7.02 29.93
CA ALA A 271 24.14 6.78 31.35
C ALA A 271 24.58 5.36 31.74
N GLN A 272 25.52 5.25 32.67
CA GLN A 272 25.91 4.00 33.33
C GLN A 272 25.32 3.98 34.75
N LEU A 273 24.42 3.03 35.01
CA LEU A 273 23.63 2.92 36.23
C LEU A 273 23.97 1.62 36.96
N GLY A 274 24.47 1.73 38.18
CA GLY A 274 24.76 0.61 39.06
C GLY A 274 23.58 0.31 40.00
N PHE A 275 23.36 -0.98 40.27
CA PHE A 275 22.30 -1.48 41.14
C PHE A 275 22.87 -2.40 42.23
N ARG A 276 22.00 -3.13 42.94
CA ARG A 276 22.42 -4.09 43.98
C ARG A 276 22.98 -5.37 43.32
N PRO A 277 24.22 -5.79 43.64
CA PRO A 277 24.85 -6.97 43.02
C PRO A 277 23.98 -8.24 43.07
N GLY A 278 23.86 -8.94 41.94
CA GLY A 278 23.08 -10.16 41.80
C GLY A 278 21.56 -10.05 42.05
N GLN A 279 20.99 -8.84 42.15
CA GLN A 279 19.54 -8.64 42.10
C GLN A 279 19.06 -8.59 40.65
N ALA A 280 17.78 -8.91 40.44
CA ALA A 280 17.13 -8.49 39.20
C ALA A 280 16.86 -6.98 39.25
N VAL A 281 17.00 -6.32 38.11
CA VAL A 281 16.64 -4.92 37.91
C VAL A 281 15.44 -4.87 36.97
N ARG A 282 14.40 -4.13 37.34
CA ARG A 282 13.26 -3.88 36.45
C ARG A 282 13.27 -2.42 36.01
N MET A 283 13.11 -2.21 34.71
CA MET A 283 13.10 -0.90 34.07
C MET A 283 11.78 -0.72 33.32
N LYS A 284 11.14 0.43 33.47
CA LYS A 284 10.04 0.88 32.60
C LYS A 284 10.48 2.13 31.87
N ILE A 285 10.21 2.20 30.58
CA ILE A 285 10.55 3.35 29.73
C ILE A 285 9.32 3.76 28.93
N GLY A 286 8.89 5.01 29.08
CA GLY A 286 7.94 5.63 28.16
C GLY A 286 8.71 6.47 27.14
N ILE A 287 8.20 6.53 25.91
CA ILE A 287 8.72 7.39 24.84
C ILE A 287 7.66 8.37 24.35
N SER A 288 8.08 9.42 23.64
CA SER A 288 7.23 10.43 23.01
C SER A 288 8.02 11.20 21.95
N TYR A 289 7.40 11.57 20.84
CA TYR A 289 7.96 12.50 19.84
C TYR A 289 7.71 13.98 20.18
N VAL A 290 7.02 14.28 21.30
CA VAL A 290 6.66 15.64 21.71
C VAL A 290 7.52 16.14 22.88
N SER A 291 7.65 15.37 23.96
CA SER A 291 8.49 15.76 25.10
C SER A 291 8.75 14.63 26.10
N ALA A 292 9.81 14.78 26.91
CA ALA A 292 10.05 13.89 28.05
C ALA A 292 8.94 13.94 29.12
N ALA A 293 8.16 15.03 29.19
CA ALA A 293 6.99 15.12 30.06
C ALA A 293 5.84 14.24 29.54
N ASN A 294 5.61 14.22 28.24
CA ASN A 294 4.62 13.32 27.61
C ASN A 294 5.11 11.86 27.65
N ALA A 295 6.41 11.60 27.46
CA ALA A 295 6.99 10.27 27.65
C ALA A 295 6.75 9.72 29.06
N LYS A 296 6.85 10.58 30.09
CA LYS A 296 6.45 10.23 31.46
C LYS A 296 4.94 10.02 31.58
N ALA A 297 4.12 10.88 30.98
CA ALA A 297 2.66 10.75 31.01
C ALA A 297 2.17 9.44 30.35
N ASN A 298 2.83 8.99 29.28
CA ASN A 298 2.59 7.71 28.64
C ASN A 298 2.88 6.54 29.61
N LEU A 299 4.00 6.58 30.34
CA LEU A 299 4.33 5.62 31.41
C LEU A 299 3.29 5.65 32.55
N ASP A 300 2.91 6.83 33.02
CA ASP A 300 1.90 7.02 34.07
C ASP A 300 0.47 6.66 33.63
N ALA A 301 0.21 6.54 32.33
CA ALA A 301 -1.07 6.11 31.75
C ALA A 301 -1.11 4.59 31.53
N GLU A 302 -0.13 4.04 30.82
CA GLU A 302 -0.16 2.65 30.31
C GLU A 302 0.49 1.64 31.25
N ASN A 303 1.49 2.03 32.06
CA ASN A 303 2.35 1.08 32.80
C ASN A 303 2.72 1.57 34.21
N ARG A 304 1.70 1.71 35.07
CA ARG A 304 1.82 2.29 36.42
C ARG A 304 2.48 1.34 37.43
N GLY A 305 2.13 0.05 37.40
CA GLY A 305 2.58 -0.96 38.37
C GLY A 305 4.03 -1.43 38.18
N TRP A 306 4.44 -2.44 38.94
CA TRP A 306 5.73 -3.14 38.79
C TRP A 306 5.55 -4.63 38.43
N ASP A 307 4.40 -4.97 37.85
CA ASP A 307 4.02 -6.33 37.44
C ASP A 307 4.36 -6.58 35.96
N PHE A 308 5.55 -7.13 35.73
CA PHE A 308 6.03 -7.52 34.40
C PHE A 308 5.19 -8.65 33.79
N GLU A 309 4.74 -9.61 34.59
CA GLU A 309 3.97 -10.76 34.08
C GLU A 309 2.55 -10.34 33.69
N GLY A 310 1.96 -9.38 34.41
CA GLY A 310 0.69 -8.74 34.06
C GLY A 310 0.76 -8.02 32.71
N VAL A 311 1.79 -7.20 32.47
CA VAL A 311 1.98 -6.55 31.16
C VAL A 311 2.24 -7.58 30.06
N ARG A 312 3.12 -8.56 30.27
CA ARG A 312 3.40 -9.63 29.30
C ARG A 312 2.14 -10.44 28.94
N THR A 313 1.31 -10.77 29.93
CA THR A 313 0.06 -11.51 29.72
C THR A 313 -1.00 -10.66 29.01
N GLN A 314 -1.05 -9.35 29.28
CA GLN A 314 -1.93 -8.44 28.56
C GLN A 314 -1.46 -8.22 27.10
N ALA A 315 -0.16 -8.22 26.84
CA ALA A 315 0.39 -8.13 25.48
C ALA A 315 0.09 -9.39 24.65
N ASP A 316 0.36 -10.59 25.20
CA ASP A 316 -0.05 -11.86 24.59
C ASP A 316 -1.56 -11.90 24.32
N ARG A 317 -2.39 -11.44 25.27
CA ARG A 317 -3.84 -11.34 25.09
C ARG A 317 -4.24 -10.42 23.93
N ILE A 318 -3.65 -9.23 23.82
CA ILE A 318 -3.96 -8.26 22.75
C ILE A 318 -3.57 -8.83 21.37
N TRP A 319 -2.38 -9.42 21.28
CA TRP A 319 -1.94 -10.12 20.07
C TRP A 319 -2.87 -11.28 19.73
N ASN A 320 -3.22 -12.12 20.71
CA ASN A 320 -4.12 -13.24 20.51
C ASN A 320 -5.53 -12.78 20.06
N GLU A 321 -6.03 -11.65 20.57
CA GLU A 321 -7.30 -11.06 20.14
C GLU A 321 -7.25 -10.58 18.68
N ARG A 322 -6.19 -9.87 18.28
CA ARG A 322 -5.98 -9.43 16.88
C ARG A 322 -5.74 -10.62 15.93
N LEU A 323 -4.96 -11.64 16.31
CA LEU A 323 -4.80 -12.87 15.53
C LEU A 323 -6.13 -13.63 15.38
N ASN A 324 -6.99 -13.63 16.42
CA ASN A 324 -8.34 -14.19 16.36
C ASN A 324 -9.30 -13.39 15.45
N ALA A 325 -8.86 -12.32 14.79
CA ALA A 325 -9.60 -11.71 13.68
C ALA A 325 -9.63 -12.61 12.44
N ILE A 326 -8.64 -13.49 12.23
CA ILE A 326 -8.71 -14.56 11.23
C ILE A 326 -8.38 -15.91 11.88
N ARG A 327 -9.39 -16.76 12.07
CA ARG A 327 -9.21 -18.09 12.66
C ARG A 327 -9.15 -19.13 11.55
N VAL A 328 -8.08 -19.93 11.47
CA VAL A 328 -7.95 -21.07 10.53
C VAL A 328 -8.02 -22.41 11.27
N ALA A 329 -8.67 -23.41 10.67
CA ALA A 329 -8.75 -24.79 11.16
C ALA A 329 -8.32 -25.80 10.07
N GLY A 330 -7.77 -26.95 10.50
CA GLY A 330 -7.01 -27.85 9.65
C GLY A 330 -5.63 -27.28 9.29
N GLY A 331 -5.03 -27.78 8.19
CA GLY A 331 -3.66 -27.48 7.78
C GLY A 331 -2.58 -28.18 8.60
N THR A 332 -1.31 -28.05 8.20
CA THR A 332 -0.16 -28.50 9.00
C THR A 332 0.21 -27.47 10.06
N LEU A 333 1.07 -27.86 11.02
CA LEU A 333 1.66 -26.91 11.97
C LEU A 333 2.43 -25.80 11.24
N ASP A 334 3.20 -26.16 10.20
CA ASP A 334 3.94 -25.20 9.38
C ASP A 334 3.04 -24.21 8.64
N ALA A 335 1.89 -24.67 8.12
CA ALA A 335 0.91 -23.79 7.48
C ALA A 335 0.32 -22.80 8.50
N LYS A 336 -0.05 -23.26 9.70
CA LYS A 336 -0.48 -22.38 10.80
C LYS A 336 0.64 -21.42 11.20
N LYS A 337 1.89 -21.88 11.26
CA LYS A 337 3.07 -21.06 11.62
C LYS A 337 3.31 -19.92 10.63
N LYS A 338 3.37 -20.24 9.33
CA LYS A 338 3.46 -19.24 8.25
C LYS A 338 2.31 -18.24 8.32
N PHE A 339 1.07 -18.72 8.39
CA PHE A 339 -0.12 -17.87 8.37
C PHE A 339 -0.19 -16.89 9.53
N TYR A 340 -0.03 -17.37 10.78
CA TYR A 340 -0.13 -16.47 11.94
C TYR A 340 1.09 -15.56 12.09
N THR A 341 2.28 -15.95 11.59
CA THR A 341 3.44 -15.06 11.57
C THR A 341 3.29 -13.95 10.52
N ALA A 342 2.81 -14.26 9.31
CA ALA A 342 2.48 -13.24 8.33
C ALA A 342 1.36 -12.29 8.83
N LEU A 343 0.31 -12.83 9.48
CA LEU A 343 -0.72 -11.99 10.10
C LEU A 343 -0.17 -11.13 11.26
N TYR A 344 0.84 -11.61 12.00
CA TYR A 344 1.54 -10.83 13.02
C TYR A 344 2.34 -9.67 12.40
N HIS A 345 3.09 -9.91 11.32
CA HIS A 345 3.83 -8.84 10.64
C HIS A 345 2.91 -7.78 10.05
N ALA A 346 1.86 -8.19 9.34
CA ALA A 346 0.82 -7.33 8.75
C ALA A 346 -0.02 -6.52 9.79
N LEU A 347 0.35 -6.55 11.07
CA LEU A 347 -0.27 -5.74 12.13
C LEU A 347 0.69 -4.71 12.74
N TRP A 348 1.99 -4.72 12.44
CA TRP A 348 2.98 -3.79 13.01
C TRP A 348 2.86 -2.35 12.54
N ALA A 349 2.68 -2.09 11.25
CA ALA A 349 2.67 -0.74 10.68
C ALA A 349 1.42 -0.46 9.82
N PRO A 350 0.98 0.80 9.62
CA PRO A 350 1.44 2.04 10.26
C PRO A 350 1.39 2.00 11.80
N SER A 351 2.28 2.74 12.46
CA SER A 351 2.51 2.72 13.91
C SER A 351 1.96 3.98 14.60
N ILE A 352 1.58 3.91 15.88
CA ILE A 352 1.06 5.07 16.62
C ILE A 352 2.16 6.10 16.88
N PHE A 353 1.90 7.35 16.47
CA PHE A 353 2.80 8.49 16.61
C PHE A 353 2.37 9.50 17.69
N SER A 354 1.06 9.61 17.96
CA SER A 354 0.53 10.48 19.03
C SER A 354 0.66 9.90 20.43
N ASP A 355 0.94 10.74 21.42
CA ASP A 355 0.96 10.47 22.86
C ASP A 355 -0.41 10.05 23.44
N ALA A 356 -0.43 9.52 24.67
CA ALA A 356 -1.65 9.07 25.34
C ALA A 356 -2.59 10.21 25.75
N ASN A 357 -2.13 11.47 25.71
CA ASN A 357 -2.96 12.68 25.84
C ASN A 357 -3.52 13.18 24.49
N GLY A 358 -3.17 12.52 23.38
CA GLY A 358 -3.55 12.91 22.02
C GLY A 358 -2.74 14.07 21.42
N GLN A 359 -1.59 14.42 21.99
CA GLN A 359 -0.65 15.33 21.35
C GLN A 359 0.25 14.58 20.36
N TYR A 360 0.71 15.27 19.31
CA TYR A 360 1.73 14.78 18.39
C TYR A 360 2.52 15.96 17.80
N ILE A 361 3.73 15.71 17.31
CA ILE A 361 4.51 16.70 16.54
C ILE A 361 4.05 16.63 15.08
N GLY A 362 3.67 17.76 14.49
CA GLY A 362 3.23 17.82 13.10
C GLY A 362 4.37 17.87 12.10
N PHE A 363 4.07 17.69 10.82
CA PHE A 363 5.01 17.94 9.72
C PHE A 363 5.41 19.43 9.67
N ASP A 364 4.58 20.34 10.17
CA ASP A 364 4.91 21.75 10.34
C ASP A 364 5.85 22.04 11.53
N ASN A 365 6.30 21.00 12.24
CA ASN A 365 7.11 21.04 13.45
C ASN A 365 6.46 21.79 14.63
N THR A 366 5.12 21.86 14.66
CA THR A 366 4.34 22.36 15.81
C THR A 366 3.61 21.22 16.52
N VAL A 367 3.27 21.41 17.81
CA VAL A 367 2.59 20.37 18.59
C VAL A 367 1.09 20.46 18.36
N HIS A 368 0.53 19.49 17.65
CA HIS A 368 -0.89 19.35 17.36
C HIS A 368 -1.61 18.51 18.41
N GLN A 369 -2.95 18.52 18.33
CA GLN A 369 -3.85 17.65 19.08
C GLN A 369 -4.68 16.86 18.06
N LEU A 370 -5.02 15.59 18.36
CA LEU A 370 -5.83 14.72 17.48
C LEU A 370 -7.09 15.42 16.94
N ALA A 371 -7.41 15.14 15.67
CA ALA A 371 -8.62 15.63 15.03
C ALA A 371 -9.88 15.09 15.72
N LYS A 372 -10.99 15.84 15.65
CA LYS A 372 -12.23 15.51 16.37
C LYS A 372 -12.85 14.19 15.88
N GLY A 373 -12.60 13.11 16.61
CA GLY A 373 -13.10 11.76 16.32
C GLY A 373 -12.00 10.75 15.98
N GLN A 374 -10.77 11.22 15.80
CA GLN A 374 -9.55 10.43 15.67
C GLN A 374 -9.09 9.94 17.06
N ASN A 375 -8.61 8.71 17.17
CA ASN A 375 -8.16 8.10 18.43
C ASN A 375 -6.63 8.01 18.55
N ALA A 376 -5.91 8.04 17.42
CA ALA A 376 -4.45 8.22 17.35
C ALA A 376 -4.00 8.84 16.02
N GLN A 377 -2.88 9.56 16.04
CA GLN A 377 -2.07 9.87 14.85
C GLN A 377 -1.15 8.68 14.59
N TYR A 378 -0.96 8.34 13.33
CA TYR A 378 -0.09 7.27 12.86
C TYR A 378 1.06 7.80 12.01
N SER A 379 2.13 7.01 11.93
CA SER A 379 3.31 7.20 11.07
C SER A 379 3.80 5.83 10.57
N SER A 380 4.97 5.73 9.95
CA SER A 380 5.50 4.53 9.28
C SER A 380 4.61 4.09 8.11
N PHE A 381 4.49 4.95 7.10
CA PHE A 381 3.77 4.66 5.86
C PHE A 381 4.77 4.40 4.72
N SER A 382 5.15 3.14 4.51
CA SER A 382 5.88 2.71 3.31
C SER A 382 4.89 2.62 2.16
N GLY A 383 4.65 3.74 1.49
CA GLY A 383 3.38 3.91 0.78
C GLY A 383 3.27 3.08 -0.49
N TRP A 384 4.38 2.96 -1.23
CA TRP A 384 4.50 2.26 -2.51
C TRP A 384 4.15 0.77 -2.42
N ASP A 385 4.20 0.21 -1.21
CA ASP A 385 4.08 -1.21 -0.89
C ASP A 385 2.71 -1.51 -0.28
N ILE A 386 2.37 -0.80 0.80
CA ILE A 386 1.19 -1.11 1.63
C ILE A 386 -0.14 -0.86 0.92
N TYR A 387 -0.15 -0.12 -0.20
CA TYR A 387 -1.35 0.07 -1.02
C TYR A 387 -1.78 -1.21 -1.77
N ARG A 388 -0.88 -2.18 -1.97
CA ARG A 388 -1.11 -3.35 -2.84
C ARG A 388 -1.88 -4.48 -2.15
N SER A 389 -1.63 -4.67 -0.85
CA SER A 389 -2.16 -5.80 -0.07
C SER A 389 -2.65 -5.39 1.34
N LEU A 390 -1.87 -4.56 2.04
CA LEU A 390 -1.98 -4.35 3.48
C LEU A 390 -3.13 -3.42 3.87
N ILE A 391 -3.31 -2.28 3.19
CA ILE A 391 -4.31 -1.28 3.59
C ILE A 391 -5.75 -1.81 3.46
N GLN A 392 -6.01 -2.65 2.47
CA GLN A 392 -7.31 -3.32 2.28
C GLN A 392 -7.56 -4.36 3.38
N LEU A 393 -6.51 -5.11 3.77
CA LEU A 393 -6.60 -6.08 4.87
C LEU A 393 -6.90 -5.36 6.20
N LYS A 394 -6.14 -4.30 6.53
CA LYS A 394 -6.41 -3.50 7.73
C LYS A 394 -7.80 -2.84 7.69
N SER A 395 -8.26 -2.38 6.53
CA SER A 395 -9.60 -1.79 6.38
C SER A 395 -10.73 -2.76 6.71
N ILE A 396 -10.64 -4.05 6.34
CA ILE A 396 -11.71 -5.01 6.64
C ILE A 396 -11.66 -5.52 8.09
N LEU A 397 -10.47 -5.65 8.68
CA LEU A 397 -10.29 -6.15 10.04
C LEU A 397 -10.50 -5.05 11.10
N ALA A 398 -10.05 -3.83 10.82
CA ALA A 398 -10.05 -2.70 11.75
C ALA A 398 -10.35 -1.36 11.02
N PRO A 399 -11.57 -1.16 10.47
CA PRO A 399 -11.92 0.02 9.68
C PRO A 399 -11.88 1.35 10.45
N SER A 400 -12.00 1.33 11.78
CA SER A 400 -11.87 2.56 12.61
C SER A 400 -10.40 2.91 12.85
N GLU A 401 -9.56 1.94 13.20
CA GLU A 401 -8.09 2.09 13.32
C GLU A 401 -7.49 2.56 11.98
N THR A 402 -7.93 1.95 10.88
CA THR A 402 -7.51 2.36 9.53
C THR A 402 -8.08 3.73 9.14
N SER A 403 -9.27 4.13 9.63
CA SER A 403 -9.77 5.51 9.40
C SER A 403 -8.91 6.55 10.10
N ASP A 404 -8.38 6.24 11.29
CA ASP A 404 -7.44 7.11 12.00
C ASP A 404 -6.08 7.19 11.28
N MET A 405 -5.62 6.08 10.68
CA MET A 405 -4.45 6.09 9.78
C MET A 405 -4.67 7.00 8.56
N ILE A 406 -5.83 6.94 7.91
CA ILE A 406 -6.14 7.84 6.77
C ILE A 406 -6.32 9.29 7.23
N GLN A 407 -6.94 9.54 8.38
CA GLN A 407 -7.01 10.88 8.95
C GLN A 407 -5.62 11.44 9.29
N SER A 408 -4.66 10.57 9.64
CA SER A 408 -3.27 10.98 9.87
C SER A 408 -2.67 11.58 8.60
N LEU A 409 -2.71 10.85 7.47
CA LEU A 409 -2.25 11.33 6.17
C LEU A 409 -2.93 12.62 5.69
N VAL A 410 -4.20 12.86 6.09
CA VAL A 410 -4.91 14.13 5.81
C VAL A 410 -4.42 15.26 6.72
N ASN A 411 -4.18 15.00 8.01
CA ASN A 411 -3.56 15.96 8.91
C ASN A 411 -2.16 16.36 8.43
N ASP A 412 -1.37 15.40 7.98
CA ASP A 412 -0.02 15.60 7.44
C ASP A 412 -0.08 16.47 6.17
N ALA A 413 -1.03 16.19 5.27
CA ALA A 413 -1.27 16.98 4.06
C ALA A 413 -1.70 18.43 4.34
N ASP A 414 -2.56 18.65 5.34
CA ASP A 414 -2.97 19.98 5.80
C ASP A 414 -1.79 20.75 6.43
N GLN A 415 -0.78 20.06 6.97
CA GLN A 415 0.40 20.66 7.59
C GLN A 415 1.55 20.94 6.61
N CYS A 416 1.86 20.01 5.70
CA CYS A 416 3.00 20.13 4.78
C CYS A 416 2.66 20.53 3.34
N GLY A 417 1.38 20.47 2.95
CA GLY A 417 0.86 20.95 1.67
C GLY A 417 0.57 19.87 0.60
N ALA A 418 0.81 18.60 0.88
CA ALA A 418 0.49 17.47 0.00
C ALA A 418 0.34 16.18 0.82
N ILE A 419 -0.48 15.22 0.40
CA ILE A 419 -0.49 13.90 1.03
C ILE A 419 0.87 13.24 0.80
N PRO A 420 1.58 12.80 1.85
CA PRO A 420 2.88 12.17 1.68
C PRO A 420 2.75 10.75 1.12
N HIS A 421 3.83 10.26 0.50
CA HIS A 421 3.93 8.95 -0.13
C HIS A 421 4.93 8.02 0.56
N TRP A 422 5.97 8.55 1.22
CA TRP A 422 6.81 7.77 2.12
C TRP A 422 7.03 8.52 3.44
N VAL A 423 6.54 7.95 4.55
CA VAL A 423 6.58 8.62 5.86
C VAL A 423 7.35 7.80 6.89
N ASN A 424 8.48 8.33 7.35
CA ASN A 424 8.97 8.06 8.70
C ASN A 424 8.72 9.24 9.64
N ASP A 425 8.44 8.96 10.91
CA ASP A 425 8.13 9.92 11.96
C ASP A 425 7.15 11.04 11.52
N ASN A 426 7.59 12.31 11.46
CA ASN A 426 6.80 13.46 10.95
C ASN A 426 7.40 14.05 9.65
N VAL A 427 7.95 13.18 8.80
CA VAL A 427 8.77 13.55 7.64
C VAL A 427 8.26 12.86 6.36
N GLU A 428 8.30 13.57 5.24
CA GLU A 428 8.21 12.98 3.90
C GLU A 428 9.65 12.73 3.44
N ASP A 429 10.00 11.47 3.16
CA ASP A 429 11.37 11.10 2.79
C ASP A 429 11.61 11.12 1.26
N GLY A 430 10.56 11.15 0.43
CA GLY A 430 10.69 11.19 -1.03
C GLY A 430 11.20 9.88 -1.64
N VAL A 431 10.82 8.76 -1.04
CA VAL A 431 11.34 7.42 -1.32
C VAL A 431 10.31 6.61 -2.11
N MET A 432 10.78 5.93 -3.15
CA MET A 432 9.97 5.32 -4.22
C MET A 432 9.12 6.36 -5.00
N PRO A 433 8.70 6.06 -6.24
CA PRO A 433 7.96 7.00 -7.06
C PRO A 433 6.44 6.88 -6.90
N GLY A 434 5.71 7.74 -7.59
CA GLY A 434 4.27 7.64 -7.76
C GLY A 434 3.48 8.56 -6.83
N ASP A 435 2.21 8.23 -6.67
CA ASP A 435 1.27 8.92 -5.78
C ASP A 435 0.56 7.87 -4.94
N ALA A 436 1.37 7.23 -4.10
CA ALA A 436 0.96 6.12 -3.26
C ALA A 436 0.01 6.56 -2.14
N GLY A 437 0.15 7.79 -1.64
CA GLY A 437 -0.79 8.40 -0.69
C GLY A 437 -2.23 8.38 -1.21
N SER A 438 -2.46 8.81 -2.45
CA SER A 438 -3.80 8.75 -3.06
C SER A 438 -4.31 7.32 -3.27
N LEU A 439 -3.43 6.36 -3.56
CA LEU A 439 -3.76 4.94 -3.69
C LEU A 439 -4.20 4.32 -2.35
N ILE A 440 -3.51 4.65 -1.25
CA ILE A 440 -3.83 4.24 0.13
C ILE A 440 -5.19 4.78 0.54
N VAL A 441 -5.40 6.10 0.43
CA VAL A 441 -6.67 6.79 0.79
C VAL A 441 -7.85 6.18 0.04
N SER A 442 -7.72 6.02 -1.28
CA SER A 442 -8.78 5.48 -2.15
C SER A 442 -9.13 4.03 -1.80
N SER A 443 -8.11 3.19 -1.56
CA SER A 443 -8.29 1.76 -1.28
C SER A 443 -8.86 1.52 0.11
N ALA A 444 -8.42 2.30 1.11
CA ALA A 444 -8.97 2.25 2.46
C ALA A 444 -10.46 2.63 2.50
N TYR A 445 -10.81 3.73 1.84
CA TYR A 445 -12.21 4.15 1.71
C TYR A 445 -13.06 3.09 1.01
N ALA A 446 -12.56 2.50 -0.08
CA ALA A 446 -13.26 1.42 -0.80
C ALA A 446 -13.64 0.26 0.14
N PHE A 447 -12.66 -0.28 0.88
CA PHE A 447 -12.85 -1.44 1.78
C PHE A 447 -13.48 -1.12 3.16
N GLY A 448 -13.82 0.14 3.43
CA GLY A 448 -14.74 0.52 4.52
C GLY A 448 -14.17 1.41 5.62
N ALA A 449 -12.89 1.78 5.55
CA ALA A 449 -12.31 2.80 6.42
C ALA A 449 -12.73 4.20 5.93
N ARG A 450 -13.88 4.69 6.41
CA ARG A 450 -14.55 5.91 5.88
C ARG A 450 -14.75 7.03 6.93
N ARG A 451 -14.04 7.01 8.07
CA ARG A 451 -14.21 7.98 9.18
C ARG A 451 -13.08 9.02 9.24
N PHE A 452 -12.82 9.70 8.12
CA PHE A 452 -11.84 10.78 7.99
C PHE A 452 -12.43 11.94 7.17
N ASP A 453 -11.76 13.09 7.08
CA ASP A 453 -12.17 14.18 6.17
C ASP A 453 -11.91 13.81 4.71
N THR A 454 -12.90 13.15 4.11
CA THR A 454 -12.92 12.76 2.70
C THR A 454 -12.91 13.94 1.74
N ARG A 455 -13.26 15.16 2.18
CA ARG A 455 -13.24 16.37 1.36
C ARG A 455 -11.83 16.95 1.29
N SER A 456 -11.16 17.15 2.42
CA SER A 456 -9.76 17.62 2.41
C SER A 456 -8.88 16.62 1.64
N ALA A 457 -9.05 15.32 1.91
CA ALA A 457 -8.40 14.25 1.14
C ALA A 457 -8.57 14.42 -0.38
N LEU A 458 -9.81 14.51 -0.88
CA LEU A 458 -10.06 14.67 -2.33
C LEU A 458 -9.45 15.97 -2.88
N GLN A 459 -9.43 17.06 -2.10
CA GLN A 459 -8.83 18.33 -2.52
C GLN A 459 -7.31 18.20 -2.70
N HIS A 460 -6.60 17.59 -1.74
CA HIS A 460 -5.17 17.30 -1.88
C HIS A 460 -4.87 16.32 -3.03
N MET A 461 -5.65 15.25 -3.15
CA MET A 461 -5.51 14.25 -4.24
C MET A 461 -5.67 14.90 -5.62
N VAL A 462 -6.68 15.76 -5.82
CA VAL A 462 -6.87 16.48 -7.09
C VAL A 462 -5.77 17.51 -7.36
N LYS A 463 -5.28 18.20 -6.32
CA LYS A 463 -4.13 19.10 -6.42
C LYS A 463 -2.88 18.34 -6.87
N MET A 464 -2.51 17.26 -6.19
CA MET A 464 -1.37 16.40 -6.55
C MET A 464 -1.52 15.78 -7.95
N ALA A 465 -2.74 15.42 -8.34
CA ALA A 465 -3.02 14.87 -9.66
C ALA A 465 -2.87 15.91 -10.80
N ASN A 466 -3.04 17.21 -10.54
CA ASN A 466 -3.19 18.24 -11.58
C ASN A 466 -2.18 19.41 -11.50
N ILE A 467 -1.46 19.60 -10.40
CA ILE A 467 -0.46 20.67 -10.22
C ILE A 467 0.95 20.06 -10.13
N PRO A 468 1.79 20.16 -11.17
CA PRO A 468 3.17 19.70 -11.14
C PRO A 468 4.01 20.40 -10.07
N GLY A 469 4.94 19.67 -9.44
CA GLY A 469 5.77 20.22 -8.37
C GLY A 469 4.99 20.44 -7.05
N THR A 470 3.90 19.69 -6.85
CA THR A 470 3.24 19.62 -5.55
C THR A 470 4.17 18.88 -4.59
N ALA A 471 4.30 19.42 -3.37
CA ALA A 471 5.33 19.02 -2.43
C ALA A 471 4.81 19.05 -0.99
N CYS A 472 5.33 18.14 -0.17
CA CYS A 472 5.20 18.12 1.28
C CYS A 472 6.50 18.71 1.85
N ASN A 473 6.44 19.87 2.51
CA ASN A 473 7.63 20.55 3.07
C ASN A 473 8.81 20.76 2.08
N ASN A 474 8.48 21.05 0.81
CA ASN A 474 9.41 21.16 -0.34
C ASN A 474 9.97 19.82 -0.89
N VAL A 475 9.70 18.68 -0.25
CA VAL A 475 9.94 17.36 -0.86
C VAL A 475 8.83 17.09 -1.87
N THR A 476 9.19 16.94 -3.14
CA THR A 476 8.20 16.87 -4.24
C THR A 476 7.55 15.49 -4.30
N THR A 477 6.22 15.43 -4.16
CA THR A 477 5.45 14.17 -4.14
C THR A 477 4.86 13.81 -5.50
N ASN A 478 5.23 14.55 -6.56
CA ASN A 478 4.77 14.28 -7.94
C ASN A 478 5.78 14.72 -9.03
N GLY A 479 7.06 14.33 -8.87
CA GLY A 479 8.18 14.83 -9.67
C GLY A 479 8.01 14.78 -11.20
N GLY A 480 7.51 13.66 -11.74
CA GLY A 480 7.28 13.46 -13.17
C GLY A 480 6.02 14.13 -13.72
N ARG A 481 5.15 14.70 -12.86
CA ARG A 481 3.79 15.13 -13.20
C ARG A 481 3.72 16.20 -14.28
N ALA A 482 4.76 17.03 -14.43
CA ALA A 482 4.86 17.97 -15.56
C ALA A 482 4.84 17.25 -16.92
N SER A 483 5.77 16.33 -17.15
CA SER A 483 5.85 15.56 -18.40
C SER A 483 4.62 14.67 -18.62
N TYR A 484 4.10 14.06 -17.55
CA TYR A 484 2.87 13.26 -17.59
C TYR A 484 1.63 14.06 -18.04
N LEU A 485 1.41 15.27 -17.50
CA LEU A 485 0.27 16.11 -17.92
C LEU A 485 0.48 16.70 -19.32
N GLN A 486 1.72 16.97 -19.72
CA GLN A 486 2.07 17.54 -21.02
C GLN A 486 1.95 16.55 -22.19
N GLY A 487 2.52 15.34 -22.04
CA GLY A 487 2.66 14.33 -23.11
C GLY A 487 1.92 13.02 -22.87
N GLY A 488 1.37 12.79 -21.67
CA GLY A 488 0.67 11.56 -21.33
C GLY A 488 1.55 10.40 -20.90
N TYR A 489 2.81 10.66 -20.54
CA TYR A 489 3.78 9.72 -19.98
C TYR A 489 4.94 10.51 -19.34
N ILE A 490 5.65 9.91 -18.38
CA ILE A 490 6.81 10.55 -17.75
C ILE A 490 8.04 10.45 -18.65
N THR A 491 8.83 11.53 -18.72
CA THR A 491 10.11 11.58 -19.47
C THR A 491 11.28 12.14 -18.65
N GLY A 492 11.10 12.26 -17.34
CA GLY A 492 12.07 12.86 -16.41
C GLY A 492 11.38 13.52 -15.22
N GLY A 493 12.18 13.97 -14.25
CA GLY A 493 11.72 14.54 -12.97
C GLY A 493 11.48 13.51 -11.86
N GLU A 494 11.60 12.22 -12.16
CA GLU A 494 11.31 11.10 -11.26
C GLU A 494 12.08 9.85 -11.71
N TRP A 495 12.35 8.92 -10.78
CA TRP A 495 13.00 7.64 -11.09
C TRP A 495 12.03 6.71 -11.85
N GLY A 496 12.55 5.85 -12.73
CA GLY A 496 11.79 4.84 -13.48
C GLY A 496 10.68 5.40 -14.38
N GLN A 497 11.04 5.93 -15.55
CA GLN A 497 10.08 6.63 -16.45
C GLN A 497 8.84 5.79 -16.80
N ALA A 498 9.01 4.48 -17.02
CA ALA A 498 7.92 3.59 -17.39
C ALA A 498 7.11 3.16 -16.16
N SER A 499 7.76 2.69 -15.09
CA SER A 499 7.11 2.28 -13.83
C SER A 499 6.28 3.40 -13.22
N SER A 500 6.84 4.61 -13.12
CA SER A 500 6.21 5.72 -12.40
C SER A 500 5.06 6.35 -13.19
N THR A 501 5.05 6.18 -14.51
CA THR A 501 3.86 6.44 -15.33
C THR A 501 2.73 5.47 -14.99
N LEU A 502 3.03 4.18 -14.75
CA LEU A 502 2.02 3.20 -14.34
C LEU A 502 1.50 3.47 -12.92
N GLU A 503 2.36 3.87 -11.98
CA GLU A 503 1.95 4.35 -10.65
C GLU A 503 0.97 5.54 -10.77
N TYR A 504 1.28 6.54 -11.60
CA TYR A 504 0.38 7.69 -11.84
C TYR A 504 -0.94 7.31 -12.51
N THR A 505 -0.93 6.36 -13.46
CA THR A 505 -2.18 5.87 -14.05
C THR A 505 -3.04 5.12 -13.03
N SER A 506 -2.39 4.41 -12.09
CA SER A 506 -3.04 3.69 -11.01
C SER A 506 -3.63 4.66 -9.97
N SER A 507 -2.89 5.72 -9.60
CA SER A 507 -3.40 6.76 -8.71
C SER A 507 -4.54 7.57 -9.35
N ASP A 508 -4.39 8.00 -10.61
CA ASP A 508 -5.48 8.64 -11.38
C ASP A 508 -6.74 7.73 -11.40
N PHE A 509 -6.58 6.42 -11.65
CA PHE A 509 -7.69 5.48 -11.60
C PHE A 509 -8.35 5.42 -10.21
N ALA A 510 -7.55 5.28 -9.15
CA ALA A 510 -8.04 5.15 -7.78
C ALA A 510 -8.75 6.44 -7.30
N ILE A 511 -8.18 7.61 -7.57
CA ILE A 511 -8.79 8.92 -7.32
C ILE A 511 -10.11 9.03 -8.11
N SER A 512 -10.20 8.50 -9.34
CA SER A 512 -11.46 8.48 -10.09
C SER A 512 -12.57 7.67 -9.38
N ARG A 513 -12.21 6.59 -8.67
CA ARG A 513 -13.16 5.79 -7.86
C ARG A 513 -13.60 6.60 -6.63
N PHE A 514 -12.66 7.19 -5.92
CA PHE A 514 -12.91 7.98 -4.72
C PHE A 514 -13.76 9.23 -5.01
N ALA A 515 -13.39 10.02 -6.03
CA ALA A 515 -14.15 11.18 -6.51
C ALA A 515 -15.59 10.81 -6.89
N GLY A 516 -15.76 9.72 -7.66
CA GLY A 516 -17.08 9.21 -8.03
C GLY A 516 -17.93 8.78 -6.83
N ALA A 517 -17.32 8.14 -5.82
CA ALA A 517 -17.98 7.73 -4.59
C ALA A 517 -18.34 8.91 -3.64
N LEU A 518 -17.76 10.09 -3.87
CA LEU A 518 -18.10 11.36 -3.21
C LEU A 518 -19.03 12.25 -4.07
N GLY A 519 -19.36 11.81 -5.29
CA GLY A 519 -20.27 12.51 -6.21
C GLY A 519 -19.61 13.46 -7.22
N ASP A 520 -18.29 13.61 -7.21
CA ASP A 520 -17.56 14.40 -8.22
C ASP A 520 -17.38 13.59 -9.52
N THR A 521 -18.46 13.57 -10.30
CA THR A 521 -18.51 12.92 -11.63
C THR A 521 -17.60 13.59 -12.67
N ALA A 522 -17.16 14.84 -12.47
CA ALA A 522 -16.27 15.52 -13.42
C ALA A 522 -14.83 15.04 -13.24
N THR A 523 -14.33 15.06 -12.00
CA THR A 523 -13.03 14.50 -11.65
C THR A 523 -12.98 13.00 -11.94
N GLN A 524 -14.07 12.27 -11.67
CA GLN A 524 -14.20 10.85 -12.05
C GLN A 524 -13.98 10.61 -13.56
N ARG A 525 -14.68 11.33 -14.45
CA ARG A 525 -14.56 11.14 -15.92
C ARG A 525 -13.17 11.51 -16.42
N MET A 526 -12.60 12.60 -15.89
CA MET A 526 -11.26 13.06 -16.22
C MET A 526 -10.20 12.02 -15.87
N LEU A 527 -10.13 11.61 -14.61
CA LEU A 527 -9.07 10.73 -14.13
C LEU A 527 -9.24 9.27 -14.59
N LEU A 528 -10.48 8.79 -14.79
CA LEU A 528 -10.73 7.50 -15.46
C LEU A 528 -10.25 7.47 -16.93
N SER A 529 -10.33 8.61 -17.62
CA SER A 529 -9.76 8.70 -18.97
C SER A 529 -8.25 8.81 -18.92
N ARG A 530 -7.71 9.51 -17.93
CA ARG A 530 -6.28 9.76 -17.81
C ARG A 530 -5.50 8.52 -17.36
N SER A 531 -6.09 7.65 -16.54
CA SER A 531 -5.51 6.33 -16.24
C SER A 531 -5.30 5.48 -17.49
N ALA A 532 -6.02 5.72 -18.59
CA ALA A 532 -5.80 5.02 -19.85
C ALA A 532 -4.48 5.42 -20.56
N TYR A 533 -3.69 6.35 -20.01
CA TYR A 533 -2.36 6.73 -20.48
C TYR A 533 -1.32 5.59 -20.42
N TRP A 534 -1.59 4.47 -19.73
CA TRP A 534 -0.77 3.25 -19.84
C TRP A 534 -0.61 2.82 -21.31
N GLN A 535 -1.63 3.07 -22.15
CA GLN A 535 -1.60 2.80 -23.58
C GLN A 535 -0.50 3.58 -24.31
N ASN A 536 -0.07 4.73 -23.82
CA ASN A 536 1.01 5.50 -24.44
C ASN A 536 2.35 4.76 -24.33
N LEU A 537 2.56 3.97 -23.28
CA LEU A 537 3.79 3.20 -23.07
C LEU A 537 3.77 1.81 -23.73
N LEU A 538 2.62 1.27 -24.17
CA LEU A 538 2.62 -0.06 -24.78
C LEU A 538 3.22 -0.02 -26.21
N ASN A 539 4.43 -0.57 -26.36
CA ASN A 539 5.11 -0.69 -27.63
C ASN A 539 4.79 -2.03 -28.31
N THR A 540 3.73 -2.04 -29.13
CA THR A 540 3.29 -3.21 -29.89
C THR A 540 4.16 -3.58 -31.09
N ALA A 541 5.24 -2.83 -31.36
CA ALA A 541 6.24 -3.17 -32.37
C ALA A 541 7.37 -4.06 -31.82
N LEU A 542 7.50 -4.19 -30.49
CA LEU A 542 8.42 -5.14 -29.86
C LEU A 542 7.86 -6.57 -29.90
N THR A 543 8.74 -7.56 -29.77
CA THR A 543 8.36 -8.99 -29.71
C THR A 543 9.05 -9.65 -28.51
N PRO A 544 8.34 -9.93 -27.40
CA PRO A 544 6.92 -9.61 -27.16
C PRO A 544 6.65 -8.09 -27.05
N PRO A 545 5.41 -7.63 -27.21
CA PRO A 545 5.02 -6.27 -26.82
C PRO A 545 5.30 -6.02 -25.34
N LEU A 546 5.83 -4.84 -25.03
CA LEU A 546 6.19 -4.42 -23.67
C LEU A 546 5.60 -3.03 -23.40
N ILE A 547 5.27 -2.76 -22.14
CA ILE A 547 5.33 -1.37 -21.65
C ILE A 547 6.79 -0.93 -21.78
N ALA A 548 7.06 0.18 -22.46
CA ALA A 548 8.40 0.70 -22.72
C ALA A 548 8.46 2.22 -22.60
N ALA A 549 9.58 2.76 -22.13
CA ALA A 549 9.74 4.21 -21.95
C ALA A 549 9.82 4.99 -23.28
N ARG A 550 9.61 6.30 -23.19
CA ARG A 550 9.66 7.23 -24.33
C ARG A 550 10.44 8.50 -24.02
N GLN A 551 11.11 9.02 -25.03
CA GLN A 551 11.70 10.35 -25.01
C GLN A 551 10.62 11.45 -25.13
N SER A 552 10.97 12.67 -24.71
CA SER A 552 10.11 13.87 -24.81
C SER A 552 9.72 14.27 -26.25
N ASN A 553 10.40 13.71 -27.26
CA ASN A 553 10.08 13.87 -28.68
C ASN A 553 9.07 12.84 -29.22
N GLY A 554 8.57 11.92 -28.39
CA GLY A 554 7.63 10.85 -28.76
C GLY A 554 8.28 9.50 -29.11
N ALA A 555 9.59 9.46 -29.33
CA ALA A 555 10.30 8.25 -29.73
C ALA A 555 10.44 7.23 -28.59
N TRP A 556 10.28 5.95 -28.91
CA TRP A 556 10.50 4.83 -28.01
C TRP A 556 11.98 4.72 -27.59
N ILE A 557 12.22 4.38 -26.32
CA ILE A 557 13.52 3.90 -25.87
C ILE A 557 13.63 2.40 -26.27
N PRO A 558 14.76 1.94 -26.85
CA PRO A 558 14.94 0.53 -27.20
C PRO A 558 15.08 -0.34 -25.94
N GLU A 559 14.19 -1.32 -25.77
CA GLU A 559 14.11 -2.14 -24.57
C GLU A 559 13.85 -3.62 -24.89
N THR A 560 14.11 -4.46 -23.90
CA THR A 560 13.92 -5.92 -23.91
C THR A 560 13.22 -6.35 -22.62
N PRO A 561 12.67 -7.58 -22.52
CA PRO A 561 11.96 -8.03 -21.31
C PRO A 561 12.77 -7.87 -20.00
N GLY A 562 14.11 -8.01 -20.06
CA GLY A 562 15.01 -7.83 -18.91
C GLY A 562 15.64 -6.44 -18.77
N SER A 563 15.17 -5.43 -19.49
CA SER A 563 15.65 -4.05 -19.35
C SER A 563 15.15 -3.43 -18.04
N GLY A 564 16.06 -2.88 -17.21
CA GLY A 564 15.75 -2.33 -15.89
C GLY A 564 15.78 -0.81 -15.76
N ASP A 565 16.57 -0.09 -16.58
CA ASP A 565 16.90 1.34 -16.37
C ASP A 565 15.69 2.29 -16.23
N ASN A 566 14.54 1.95 -16.83
CA ASN A 566 13.29 2.73 -16.79
C ASN A 566 12.25 2.21 -15.79
N TYR A 567 12.64 1.29 -14.92
CA TYR A 567 11.78 0.55 -13.99
C TYR A 567 12.34 0.60 -12.58
N VAL A 568 11.56 1.15 -11.64
CA VAL A 568 11.93 1.13 -10.22
C VAL A 568 11.92 -0.31 -9.73
N GLU A 569 13.09 -0.80 -9.35
CA GLU A 569 13.31 -2.12 -8.73
C GLU A 569 12.63 -3.30 -9.47
N GLY A 570 12.71 -3.29 -10.80
CA GLY A 570 12.23 -4.40 -11.63
C GLY A 570 12.71 -4.29 -13.08
N ASN A 571 11.98 -4.94 -13.97
CA ASN A 571 12.24 -4.91 -15.41
C ASN A 571 10.95 -4.78 -16.26
N ALA A 572 11.13 -4.55 -17.56
CA ALA A 572 10.04 -4.32 -18.51
C ALA A 572 9.02 -5.46 -18.57
N GLU A 573 9.42 -6.72 -18.39
CA GLU A 573 8.47 -7.85 -18.32
C GLU A 573 7.60 -7.78 -17.06
N GLN A 574 8.23 -7.55 -15.89
CA GLN A 574 7.55 -7.47 -14.60
C GLN A 574 6.50 -6.34 -14.61
N TYR A 575 6.89 -5.14 -15.05
CA TYR A 575 5.98 -3.99 -15.13
C TYR A 575 4.96 -4.01 -16.28
N THR A 576 5.15 -4.84 -17.32
CA THR A 576 4.17 -4.94 -18.41
C THR A 576 2.78 -5.42 -17.93
N TRP A 577 2.73 -6.05 -16.76
CA TRP A 577 1.50 -6.56 -16.15
C TRP A 577 0.75 -5.56 -15.26
N MET A 578 1.40 -4.46 -14.87
CA MET A 578 0.93 -3.50 -13.86
C MET A 578 -0.11 -2.51 -14.44
N VAL A 579 -1.20 -3.07 -14.98
CA VAL A 579 -2.42 -2.36 -15.40
C VAL A 579 -3.65 -3.05 -14.76
N PRO A 580 -3.70 -3.22 -13.42
CA PRO A 580 -4.70 -4.06 -12.76
C PRO A 580 -6.15 -3.65 -13.04
N TYR A 581 -6.39 -2.34 -13.19
CA TYR A 581 -7.71 -1.78 -13.43
C TYR A 581 -8.23 -2.00 -14.87
N ASP A 582 -7.38 -2.29 -15.87
CA ASP A 582 -7.79 -2.52 -17.27
C ASP A 582 -7.06 -3.71 -17.91
N ALA A 583 -6.94 -4.81 -17.17
CA ALA A 583 -6.29 -6.03 -17.66
C ALA A 583 -6.93 -6.58 -18.95
N ALA A 584 -8.25 -6.45 -19.16
CA ALA A 584 -8.88 -6.82 -20.43
C ALA A 584 -8.44 -5.92 -21.61
N GLY A 585 -8.27 -4.60 -21.38
CA GLY A 585 -7.72 -3.67 -22.36
C GLY A 585 -6.27 -4.00 -22.72
N LEU A 586 -5.43 -4.28 -21.72
CA LEU A 586 -4.05 -4.76 -21.90
C LEU A 586 -4.02 -6.06 -22.71
N PHE A 587 -4.79 -7.08 -22.31
CA PHE A 587 -4.77 -8.39 -22.96
C PHE A 587 -5.19 -8.33 -24.42
N ALA A 588 -6.15 -7.46 -24.77
CA ALA A 588 -6.55 -7.23 -26.16
C ALA A 588 -5.39 -6.71 -27.03
N GLN A 589 -4.45 -5.94 -26.46
CA GLN A 589 -3.25 -5.49 -27.17
C GLN A 589 -2.10 -6.53 -27.14
N LEU A 590 -2.02 -7.37 -26.10
CA LEU A 590 -1.03 -8.45 -25.97
C LEU A 590 -1.37 -9.73 -26.78
N GLY A 591 -2.32 -9.66 -27.74
CA GLY A 591 -2.72 -10.80 -28.58
C GLY A 591 -3.83 -11.69 -28.01
N GLY A 592 -4.51 -11.24 -26.96
CA GLY A 592 -5.65 -11.92 -26.33
C GLY A 592 -5.29 -13.02 -25.34
N ASN A 593 -6.30 -13.56 -24.66
CA ASN A 593 -6.17 -14.48 -23.52
C ASN A 593 -5.22 -15.67 -23.78
N THR A 594 -5.20 -16.23 -24.99
CA THR A 594 -4.32 -17.37 -25.32
C THR A 594 -2.84 -16.99 -25.31
N ALA A 595 -2.49 -15.85 -25.90
CA ALA A 595 -1.11 -15.34 -25.91
C ALA A 595 -0.67 -14.94 -24.49
N VAL A 596 -1.55 -14.25 -23.76
CA VAL A 596 -1.35 -13.87 -22.36
C VAL A 596 -1.14 -15.09 -21.46
N THR A 597 -1.97 -16.12 -21.56
CA THR A 597 -1.83 -17.36 -20.76
C THR A 597 -0.46 -18.00 -20.99
N SER A 598 -0.04 -18.13 -22.26
CA SER A 598 1.27 -18.69 -22.62
C SER A 598 2.45 -17.85 -22.09
N ARG A 599 2.31 -16.52 -22.06
CA ARG A 599 3.32 -15.60 -21.50
C ARG A 599 3.38 -15.68 -19.98
N LEU A 600 2.23 -15.73 -19.30
CA LEU A 600 2.17 -15.95 -17.85
C LEU A 600 2.76 -17.33 -17.46
N ASP A 601 2.48 -18.37 -18.23
CA ASP A 601 3.06 -19.71 -18.02
C ASP A 601 4.59 -19.71 -18.11
N GLN A 602 5.19 -18.84 -18.94
CA GLN A 602 6.64 -18.62 -18.99
C GLN A 602 7.13 -17.74 -17.83
N PHE A 603 6.42 -16.65 -17.52
CA PHE A 603 6.78 -15.70 -16.46
C PHE A 603 6.88 -16.39 -15.09
N PHE A 604 5.96 -17.31 -14.77
CA PHE A 604 5.94 -18.10 -13.53
C PHE A 604 6.84 -19.35 -13.53
N THR A 605 7.81 -19.48 -14.46
CA THR A 605 8.81 -20.57 -14.41
C THR A 605 9.87 -20.37 -13.31
N VAL A 606 10.11 -19.13 -12.89
CA VAL A 606 10.88 -18.76 -11.70
C VAL A 606 9.97 -17.89 -10.83
N LEU A 607 9.94 -18.16 -9.52
CA LEU A 607 8.95 -17.57 -8.60
C LEU A 607 9.52 -16.57 -7.58
N ASN A 608 10.84 -16.47 -7.49
CA ASN A 608 11.54 -15.45 -6.71
C ASN A 608 12.77 -14.99 -7.51
N ALA A 609 12.51 -14.41 -8.68
CA ALA A 609 13.51 -14.29 -9.74
C ALA A 609 14.52 -13.14 -9.57
N GLY A 610 14.27 -12.21 -8.65
CA GLY A 610 15.05 -10.99 -8.50
C GLY A 610 14.86 -10.00 -9.65
N LEU A 611 15.72 -8.99 -9.69
CA LEU A 611 15.63 -7.85 -10.62
C LEU A 611 15.97 -8.19 -12.08
N SER A 612 16.93 -9.09 -12.30
CA SER A 612 17.54 -9.29 -13.63
C SER A 612 16.82 -10.28 -14.54
N LEU A 613 15.93 -11.13 -14.01
CA LEU A 613 15.23 -12.14 -14.77
C LEU A 613 13.82 -11.63 -15.16
N PRO A 614 13.37 -11.77 -16.42
CA PRO A 614 12.04 -11.38 -16.87
C PRO A 614 10.99 -12.42 -16.41
N ASN A 615 10.85 -12.55 -15.10
CA ASN A 615 10.10 -13.59 -14.39
C ASN A 615 9.49 -13.02 -13.10
N PHE A 616 8.58 -13.79 -12.49
CA PHE A 616 7.93 -13.39 -11.23
C PHE A 616 8.93 -13.28 -10.07
N TYR A 617 8.82 -12.20 -9.30
CA TYR A 617 9.68 -11.92 -8.15
C TYR A 617 8.80 -11.64 -6.93
N MET A 618 8.54 -12.67 -6.12
CA MET A 618 7.70 -12.54 -4.92
C MET A 618 8.29 -11.60 -3.86
N GLY A 619 9.61 -11.49 -3.76
CA GLY A 619 10.28 -10.52 -2.90
C GLY A 619 10.37 -9.09 -3.45
N ASN A 620 9.47 -8.69 -4.36
CA ASN A 620 9.18 -7.28 -4.65
C ASN A 620 7.75 -7.03 -5.20
N GLU A 621 7.20 -5.92 -4.75
CA GLU A 621 5.88 -5.33 -4.89
C GLU A 621 5.31 -5.20 -6.32
N PRO A 622 6.09 -4.86 -7.38
CA PRO A 622 5.56 -4.62 -8.73
C PRO A 622 4.90 -5.82 -9.43
N THR A 623 4.99 -7.02 -8.84
CA THR A 623 4.43 -8.24 -9.45
C THR A 623 3.32 -8.89 -8.62
N PHE A 624 2.99 -8.34 -7.45
CA PHE A 624 2.08 -8.95 -6.47
C PHE A 624 0.71 -9.38 -7.04
N GLU A 625 0.13 -8.59 -7.94
CA GLU A 625 -1.19 -8.84 -8.51
C GLU A 625 -1.17 -9.81 -9.70
N VAL A 626 0.00 -10.06 -10.31
CA VAL A 626 0.15 -10.86 -11.54
C VAL A 626 -0.39 -12.29 -11.42
N PRO A 627 -0.27 -13.01 -10.27
CA PRO A 627 -0.82 -14.37 -10.11
C PRO A 627 -2.33 -14.49 -10.37
N TRP A 628 -3.12 -13.43 -10.15
CA TRP A 628 -4.57 -13.42 -10.39
C TRP A 628 -4.96 -13.05 -11.82
N LEU A 629 -4.03 -12.62 -12.67
CA LEU A 629 -4.31 -12.24 -14.06
C LEU A 629 -4.84 -13.40 -14.93
N TYR A 630 -4.58 -14.66 -14.58
CA TYR A 630 -5.24 -15.80 -15.24
C TYR A 630 -6.77 -15.80 -15.08
N ASN A 631 -7.33 -15.18 -14.02
CA ASN A 631 -8.78 -15.01 -13.88
C ASN A 631 -9.35 -14.13 -15.00
N TRP A 632 -8.67 -13.03 -15.34
CA TRP A 632 -9.00 -12.20 -16.51
C TRP A 632 -8.75 -12.95 -17.82
N ALA A 633 -7.77 -13.86 -17.87
CA ALA A 633 -7.52 -14.70 -19.04
C ALA A 633 -8.55 -15.83 -19.23
N ALA A 634 -9.56 -15.94 -18.35
CA ALA A 634 -10.53 -17.04 -18.28
C ALA A 634 -9.90 -18.41 -18.02
N GLN A 635 -8.75 -18.43 -17.30
CA GLN A 635 -8.00 -19.63 -16.91
C GLN A 635 -7.76 -19.69 -15.39
N PRO A 636 -8.79 -19.58 -14.51
CA PRO A 636 -8.62 -19.43 -13.06
C PRO A 636 -7.87 -20.58 -12.36
N SER A 637 -7.80 -21.76 -12.98
CA SER A 637 -6.93 -22.87 -12.55
C SER A 637 -5.44 -22.52 -12.60
N GLY A 638 -5.03 -21.60 -13.49
CA GLY A 638 -3.70 -20.99 -13.52
C GLY A 638 -3.39 -20.25 -12.23
N THR A 639 -4.25 -19.30 -11.81
CA THR A 639 -4.14 -18.59 -10.53
C THR A 639 -4.11 -19.55 -9.34
N GLN A 640 -5.03 -20.52 -9.29
CA GLN A 640 -5.10 -21.53 -8.23
C GLN A 640 -3.79 -22.33 -8.11
N ARG A 641 -3.18 -22.68 -9.26
CA ARG A 641 -1.86 -23.32 -9.32
C ARG A 641 -0.74 -22.38 -8.86
N VAL A 642 -0.56 -21.22 -9.49
CA VAL A 642 0.65 -20.40 -9.24
C VAL A 642 0.69 -19.85 -7.82
N VAL A 643 -0.45 -19.41 -7.25
CA VAL A 643 -0.52 -18.95 -5.85
C VAL A 643 -0.10 -20.07 -4.89
N GLN A 644 -0.54 -21.32 -5.12
CA GLN A 644 -0.06 -22.46 -4.32
C GLN A 644 1.43 -22.74 -4.49
N GLN A 645 1.96 -22.69 -5.71
CA GLN A 645 3.39 -22.89 -5.96
C GLN A 645 4.23 -21.85 -5.20
N ILE A 646 3.85 -20.57 -5.30
CA ILE A 646 4.49 -19.44 -4.62
C ILE A 646 4.46 -19.63 -3.09
N MET A 647 3.28 -19.85 -2.50
CA MET A 647 3.13 -20.02 -1.04
C MET A 647 3.84 -21.28 -0.49
N ALA A 648 4.11 -22.26 -1.34
CA ALA A 648 4.88 -23.46 -1.01
C ALA A 648 6.40 -23.24 -1.10
N SER A 649 6.91 -22.53 -2.13
CA SER A 649 8.35 -22.44 -2.43
C SER A 649 9.04 -21.12 -2.05
N ALA A 650 8.31 -20.01 -1.99
CA ALA A 650 8.86 -18.67 -1.71
C ALA A 650 8.79 -18.26 -0.23
N PHE A 651 8.00 -18.99 0.58
CA PHE A 651 7.82 -18.73 2.01
C PHE A 651 8.28 -19.95 2.82
N GLY A 652 8.97 -19.73 3.93
CA GLY A 652 9.53 -20.78 4.80
C GLY A 652 8.98 -20.78 6.23
N THR A 653 9.59 -21.57 7.10
CA THR A 653 9.30 -21.58 8.56
C THR A 653 10.55 -21.35 9.42
N GLY A 654 11.71 -21.16 8.79
CA GLY A 654 12.95 -20.72 9.43
C GLY A 654 13.17 -19.21 9.31
N PRO A 655 14.30 -18.70 9.82
CA PRO A 655 14.65 -17.28 9.75
C PRO A 655 14.77 -16.72 8.32
N ASP A 656 15.07 -17.59 7.36
CA ASP A 656 15.12 -17.36 5.91
C ASP A 656 13.73 -17.40 5.22
N GLY A 657 12.65 -17.43 6.01
CA GLY A 657 11.31 -17.78 5.53
C GLY A 657 10.50 -16.69 4.82
N LEU A 658 11.06 -15.52 4.51
CA LEU A 658 10.44 -14.51 3.65
C LEU A 658 11.22 -14.35 2.33
N PRO A 659 10.55 -14.04 1.20
CA PRO A 659 11.15 -14.05 -0.15
C PRO A 659 12.02 -12.83 -0.52
N GLY A 660 11.95 -11.79 0.29
CA GLY A 660 12.59 -10.48 0.19
C GLY A 660 12.17 -9.68 1.43
N ASN A 661 12.31 -8.35 1.42
CA ASN A 661 11.83 -7.49 2.51
C ASN A 661 10.33 -7.74 2.79
N ASP A 662 9.89 -7.47 4.03
CA ASP A 662 8.46 -7.55 4.37
C ASP A 662 7.71 -6.24 4.14
N ASP A 663 8.45 -5.14 3.89
CA ASP A 663 7.99 -3.78 3.60
C ASP A 663 6.75 -3.37 4.43
N LEU A 664 6.99 -3.30 5.74
CA LEU A 664 6.02 -2.91 6.78
C LEU A 664 4.77 -3.80 6.85
N GLY A 665 4.83 -4.99 6.26
CA GLY A 665 3.75 -5.98 6.23
C GLY A 665 3.10 -6.18 4.85
N ALA A 666 3.68 -5.66 3.77
CA ALA A 666 3.13 -5.77 2.41
C ALA A 666 3.26 -7.20 1.84
N VAL A 667 4.45 -7.82 1.89
CA VAL A 667 4.66 -9.24 1.52
C VAL A 667 3.88 -10.18 2.44
N SER A 668 3.92 -9.98 3.75
CA SER A 668 3.10 -10.77 4.69
C SER A 668 1.59 -10.57 4.47
N GLY A 669 1.14 -9.37 4.13
CA GLY A 669 -0.24 -9.08 3.73
C GLY A 669 -0.67 -9.85 2.46
N TRP A 670 0.23 -9.97 1.48
CA TRP A 670 0.04 -10.81 0.30
C TRP A 670 -0.16 -12.28 0.69
N TYR A 671 0.67 -12.81 1.61
CA TYR A 671 0.54 -14.19 2.08
C TYR A 671 -0.80 -14.45 2.78
N VAL A 672 -1.27 -13.52 3.61
CA VAL A 672 -2.57 -13.62 4.29
C VAL A 672 -3.71 -13.69 3.27
N TRP A 673 -3.72 -12.81 2.26
CA TRP A 673 -4.70 -12.84 1.17
C TRP A 673 -4.65 -14.16 0.37
N GLY A 674 -3.45 -14.59 -0.04
CA GLY A 674 -3.24 -15.90 -0.68
C GLY A 674 -3.79 -17.07 0.15
N ALA A 675 -3.63 -17.04 1.47
CA ALA A 675 -4.14 -18.05 2.39
C ALA A 675 -5.68 -18.10 2.46
N LEU A 676 -6.34 -16.93 2.39
CA LEU A 676 -7.80 -16.83 2.27
C LEU A 676 -8.33 -17.33 0.91
N GLY A 677 -7.48 -17.35 -0.12
CA GLY A 677 -7.89 -17.61 -1.50
C GLY A 677 -8.58 -16.43 -2.15
N LEU A 678 -8.28 -15.20 -1.72
CA LEU A 678 -8.91 -13.94 -2.14
C LEU A 678 -7.82 -12.86 -2.25
N TYR A 679 -7.89 -11.93 -3.20
CA TYR A 679 -6.88 -10.86 -3.33
C TYR A 679 -7.46 -9.52 -3.83
N PRO A 680 -7.08 -8.37 -3.25
CA PRO A 680 -7.63 -7.05 -3.60
C PRO A 680 -6.97 -6.45 -4.87
N GLN A 681 -7.09 -7.15 -6.00
CA GLN A 681 -6.37 -6.88 -7.26
C GLN A 681 -6.31 -5.42 -7.71
N ILE A 682 -7.40 -4.65 -7.50
CA ILE A 682 -7.58 -3.34 -8.12
C ILE A 682 -7.63 -2.26 -7.02
N PRO A 683 -6.59 -1.40 -6.89
CA PRO A 683 -6.61 -0.26 -5.98
C PRO A 683 -7.83 0.65 -6.19
N GLY A 684 -8.39 1.15 -5.08
CA GLY A 684 -9.62 1.95 -5.09
C GLY A 684 -10.92 1.22 -5.45
N VAL A 685 -10.90 -0.10 -5.74
CA VAL A 685 -12.12 -0.89 -6.05
C VAL A 685 -12.40 -1.91 -4.95
N ALA A 686 -13.60 -1.84 -4.38
CA ALA A 686 -14.05 -2.73 -3.31
C ALA A 686 -14.47 -4.12 -3.87
N GLY A 687 -13.50 -5.00 -4.11
CA GLY A 687 -13.74 -6.37 -4.54
C GLY A 687 -12.48 -7.22 -4.59
N LEU A 688 -12.65 -8.54 -4.69
CA LEU A 688 -11.59 -9.52 -4.51
C LEU A 688 -11.56 -10.51 -5.68
N ALA A 689 -10.38 -10.68 -6.28
CA ALA A 689 -10.08 -11.77 -7.21
C ALA A 689 -9.96 -13.09 -6.43
N ILE A 690 -10.52 -14.18 -6.98
CA ILE A 690 -10.61 -15.46 -6.27
C ILE A 690 -9.49 -16.39 -6.73
N GLY A 691 -8.75 -16.96 -5.77
CA GLY A 691 -7.71 -17.96 -5.97
C GLY A 691 -8.12 -19.34 -5.45
N SER A 692 -7.27 -19.96 -4.63
CA SER A 692 -7.59 -21.16 -3.84
C SER A 692 -7.35 -20.88 -2.35
N PRO A 693 -8.29 -21.18 -1.45
CA PRO A 693 -8.04 -21.19 -0.01
C PRO A 693 -6.96 -22.22 0.35
N GLN A 694 -6.17 -21.95 1.39
CA GLN A 694 -5.08 -22.84 1.85
C GLN A 694 -5.42 -23.66 3.11
N PHE A 695 -6.61 -23.44 3.69
CA PHE A 695 -7.11 -24.19 4.85
C PHE A 695 -8.53 -24.69 4.60
N PRO A 696 -8.94 -25.87 5.13
CA PRO A 696 -10.30 -26.39 5.00
C PRO A 696 -11.40 -25.45 5.51
N GLN A 697 -11.09 -24.63 6.51
CA GLN A 697 -12.05 -23.76 7.18
C GLN A 697 -11.34 -22.50 7.71
N ILE A 698 -11.87 -21.33 7.33
CA ILE A 698 -11.38 -20.02 7.78
C ILE A 698 -12.57 -19.15 8.18
N ASP A 699 -12.46 -18.48 9.33
CA ASP A 699 -13.39 -17.45 9.78
C ASP A 699 -12.66 -16.10 9.86
N VAL A 700 -13.00 -15.17 8.96
CA VAL A 700 -12.53 -13.76 9.03
C VAL A 700 -13.60 -12.95 9.77
N ARG A 701 -13.29 -12.50 10.98
CA ARG A 701 -14.12 -11.55 11.74
C ARG A 701 -13.84 -10.14 11.22
N LEU A 702 -14.86 -9.51 10.65
CA LEU A 702 -14.78 -8.16 10.14
C LEU A 702 -14.91 -7.15 11.29
N GLY A 703 -14.21 -6.02 11.20
CA GLY A 703 -14.28 -4.96 12.22
C GLY A 703 -15.61 -4.20 12.29
N ASN A 704 -16.59 -4.55 11.44
CA ASN A 704 -17.99 -4.13 11.56
C ASN A 704 -18.85 -5.10 12.40
N GLY A 705 -18.27 -6.18 12.94
CA GLY A 705 -18.95 -7.19 13.76
C GLY A 705 -19.52 -8.39 12.99
N HIS A 706 -19.40 -8.41 11.65
CA HIS A 706 -19.82 -9.53 10.82
C HIS A 706 -18.67 -10.54 10.62
N THR A 707 -18.90 -11.63 9.87
CA THR A 707 -17.90 -12.69 9.68
C THR A 707 -18.01 -13.33 8.29
N TRP A 708 -16.89 -13.47 7.59
CA TRP A 708 -16.78 -14.38 6.44
C TRP A 708 -16.46 -15.79 6.93
N ARG A 709 -17.27 -16.75 6.51
CA ARG A 709 -17.07 -18.19 6.76
C ARG A 709 -16.64 -18.85 5.47
N ILE A 710 -15.34 -18.91 5.23
CA ILE A 710 -14.76 -19.65 4.11
C ILE A 710 -14.73 -21.13 4.49
N ARG A 711 -15.26 -21.99 3.63
CA ARG A 711 -15.33 -23.45 3.81
C ARG A 711 -14.88 -24.10 2.51
N ALA A 712 -13.79 -24.86 2.56
CA ALA A 712 -13.06 -25.38 1.40
C ALA A 712 -12.54 -26.80 1.69
N ALA A 713 -13.46 -27.73 1.97
CA ALA A 713 -13.12 -29.08 2.40
C ALA A 713 -12.15 -29.77 1.41
N GLY A 714 -11.01 -30.24 1.91
CA GLY A 714 -9.93 -30.83 1.11
C GLY A 714 -8.76 -29.88 0.79
N ALA A 715 -8.90 -28.57 1.00
CA ALA A 715 -7.78 -27.62 0.89
C ALA A 715 -6.67 -27.91 1.94
N PRO A 716 -5.39 -27.65 1.64
CA PRO A 716 -4.85 -27.20 0.36
C PRO A 716 -4.61 -28.33 -0.65
N ALA A 717 -4.70 -29.60 -0.22
CA ALA A 717 -4.35 -30.79 -1.02
C ALA A 717 -5.27 -31.03 -2.23
N SER A 718 -6.52 -30.57 -2.16
CA SER A 718 -7.40 -30.35 -3.32
C SER A 718 -7.30 -28.88 -3.74
N SER A 719 -6.43 -28.60 -4.70
CA SER A 719 -5.99 -27.26 -5.10
C SER A 719 -7.00 -26.46 -5.94
N TYR A 720 -7.93 -27.13 -6.62
CA TYR A 720 -8.70 -26.52 -7.71
C TYR A 720 -10.17 -26.35 -7.34
N VAL A 721 -10.70 -25.15 -7.55
CA VAL A 721 -12.11 -24.84 -7.28
C VAL A 721 -12.98 -25.46 -8.38
N GLN A 722 -13.88 -26.36 -7.98
CA GLN A 722 -14.84 -27.04 -8.85
C GLN A 722 -16.16 -26.26 -8.93
N SER A 723 -16.56 -25.62 -7.83
CA SER A 723 -17.61 -24.62 -7.77
C SER A 723 -17.48 -23.77 -6.50
N LEU A 724 -18.09 -22.58 -6.52
CA LEU A 724 -18.28 -21.73 -5.34
C LEU A 724 -19.77 -21.45 -5.15
N SER A 725 -20.21 -21.35 -3.90
CA SER A 725 -21.47 -20.70 -3.55
C SER A 725 -21.26 -19.68 -2.44
N ILE A 726 -21.96 -18.54 -2.54
CA ILE A 726 -21.96 -17.48 -1.54
C ILE A 726 -23.36 -17.45 -0.92
N ASN A 727 -23.44 -17.62 0.39
CA ASN A 727 -24.72 -17.72 1.13
C ASN A 727 -25.70 -18.74 0.53
N GLY A 728 -25.17 -19.87 0.04
CA GLY A 728 -25.93 -20.95 -0.60
C GLY A 728 -26.35 -20.70 -2.06
N ARG A 729 -26.04 -19.54 -2.64
CA ARG A 729 -26.29 -19.23 -4.06
C ARG A 729 -25.05 -19.53 -4.89
N ALA A 730 -25.20 -20.21 -6.02
CA ALA A 730 -24.08 -20.54 -6.90
C ALA A 730 -23.42 -19.25 -7.45
N HIS A 731 -22.09 -19.19 -7.37
CA HIS A 731 -21.29 -18.03 -7.80
C HIS A 731 -20.34 -18.46 -8.93
N PRO A 732 -20.58 -18.08 -10.20
CA PRO A 732 -19.85 -18.63 -11.35
C PRO A 732 -18.57 -17.86 -11.72
N ALA A 733 -18.33 -16.69 -11.12
CA ALA A 733 -17.23 -15.79 -11.47
C ALA A 733 -16.00 -15.94 -10.57
N ALA A 734 -14.81 -15.69 -11.10
CA ALA A 734 -13.54 -15.67 -10.34
C ALA A 734 -13.28 -14.32 -9.63
N TRP A 735 -14.34 -13.60 -9.31
CA TRP A 735 -14.35 -12.28 -8.65
C TRP A 735 -15.57 -12.16 -7.74
N VAL A 736 -15.44 -11.50 -6.60
CA VAL A 736 -16.55 -11.15 -5.70
C VAL A 736 -16.49 -9.66 -5.36
N ALA A 737 -17.62 -8.96 -5.46
CA ALA A 737 -17.70 -7.57 -5.01
C ALA A 737 -17.74 -7.53 -3.48
N TYR A 738 -17.08 -6.55 -2.87
CA TYR A 738 -17.02 -6.47 -1.40
C TYR A 738 -18.42 -6.32 -0.79
N ASP A 739 -19.31 -5.56 -1.42
CA ASP A 739 -20.69 -5.34 -0.94
C ASP A 739 -21.52 -6.64 -0.84
N ASP A 740 -21.25 -7.66 -1.66
CA ASP A 740 -21.90 -8.98 -1.59
C ASP A 740 -21.56 -9.74 -0.30
N ILE A 741 -20.45 -9.39 0.35
CA ILE A 741 -19.87 -10.10 1.51
C ILE A 741 -19.62 -9.20 2.73
N ALA A 742 -19.71 -7.87 2.60
CA ALA A 742 -19.37 -6.90 3.65
C ALA A 742 -20.22 -7.07 4.92
N ASN A 743 -21.46 -7.54 4.79
CA ASN A 743 -22.36 -7.85 5.91
C ASN A 743 -22.23 -9.30 6.41
N GLY A 744 -21.08 -9.93 6.16
CA GLY A 744 -20.81 -11.34 6.46
C GLY A 744 -21.40 -12.27 5.40
N ALA A 745 -20.69 -13.36 5.13
CA ALA A 745 -21.09 -14.35 4.13
C ALA A 745 -20.45 -15.71 4.39
N THR A 746 -21.13 -16.79 4.00
CA THR A 746 -20.51 -18.13 3.90
C THR A 746 -20.08 -18.36 2.46
N LEU A 747 -18.77 -18.48 2.24
CA LEU A 747 -18.16 -18.80 0.94
C LEU A 747 -17.81 -20.28 0.95
N HIS A 748 -18.67 -21.11 0.34
CA HIS A 748 -18.48 -22.56 0.28
C HIS A 748 -17.88 -22.97 -1.07
N PHE A 749 -16.58 -23.28 -1.05
CA PHE A 749 -15.81 -23.80 -2.17
C PHE A 749 -15.89 -25.34 -2.19
N ALA A 750 -16.34 -25.91 -3.31
CA ALA A 750 -16.12 -27.31 -3.61
C ALA A 750 -14.73 -27.48 -4.23
N MET A 751 -13.81 -28.13 -3.52
CA MET A 751 -12.43 -28.33 -3.99
C MET A 751 -12.26 -29.67 -4.71
N GLY A 752 -11.24 -29.76 -5.56
CA GLY A 752 -10.83 -31.00 -6.22
C GLY A 752 -9.34 -31.01 -6.59
N SER A 753 -8.80 -32.19 -6.87
CA SER A 753 -7.37 -32.40 -7.18
C SER A 753 -6.98 -32.13 -8.64
N ALA A 754 -7.94 -31.84 -9.52
CA ALA A 754 -7.72 -31.55 -10.94
C ALA A 754 -8.38 -30.22 -11.37
N PRO A 755 -7.81 -29.50 -12.35
CA PRO A 755 -8.39 -28.26 -12.89
C PRO A 755 -9.84 -28.41 -13.34
N SER A 756 -10.67 -27.40 -13.04
CA SER A 756 -12.06 -27.30 -13.50
C SER A 756 -12.22 -26.16 -14.53
N ARG A 757 -13.46 -25.96 -15.02
CA ARG A 757 -13.84 -24.78 -15.84
C ARG A 757 -14.77 -23.79 -15.10
N TRP A 758 -14.84 -23.87 -13.77
CA TRP A 758 -15.46 -22.83 -12.94
C TRP A 758 -14.70 -21.50 -13.10
N GLY A 759 -15.36 -20.36 -12.92
CA GLY A 759 -14.78 -19.02 -13.07
C GLY A 759 -14.57 -18.56 -14.52
N ALA A 760 -14.23 -19.49 -15.43
CA ALA A 760 -13.86 -19.19 -16.82
C ALA A 760 -14.98 -18.58 -17.70
N GLN A 761 -16.25 -18.60 -17.26
CA GLN A 761 -17.39 -18.06 -18.01
C GLN A 761 -17.74 -16.61 -17.64
N ALA A 762 -17.18 -16.08 -16.55
CA ALA A 762 -17.44 -14.73 -16.07
C ALA A 762 -16.12 -14.11 -15.60
N GLN A 763 -15.46 -13.40 -16.53
CA GLN A 763 -14.23 -12.66 -16.24
C GLN A 763 -14.49 -11.59 -15.16
N PRO A 764 -13.51 -11.32 -14.28
CA PRO A 764 -13.55 -10.16 -13.38
C PRO A 764 -13.66 -8.81 -14.15
N PRO A 765 -14.02 -7.70 -13.47
CA PRO A 765 -14.20 -6.41 -14.11
C PRO A 765 -12.91 -5.84 -14.71
N SER A 766 -13.05 -4.99 -15.72
CA SER A 766 -12.00 -4.09 -16.22
C SER A 766 -12.64 -2.74 -16.51
N PHE A 767 -11.90 -1.66 -16.30
CA PHE A 767 -12.38 -0.28 -16.24
C PHE A 767 -11.68 0.60 -17.28
N GLY A 768 -11.47 0.07 -18.49
CA GLY A 768 -11.02 0.84 -19.65
C GLY A 768 -12.00 1.95 -20.06
N VAL A 769 -11.57 2.75 -21.03
CA VAL A 769 -12.25 3.97 -21.48
C VAL A 769 -13.69 3.67 -21.96
N PRO A 770 -14.72 4.34 -21.42
CA PRO A 770 -16.12 4.03 -21.73
C PRO A 770 -16.53 4.44 -23.16
N VAL A 771 -17.59 3.79 -23.66
CA VAL A 771 -18.30 4.22 -24.87
C VAL A 771 -19.16 5.45 -24.56
N ALA A 772 -18.96 6.52 -25.31
CA ALA A 772 -19.72 7.76 -25.19
C ALA A 772 -20.91 7.79 -26.15
N LEU A 773 -22.09 8.17 -25.65
CA LEU A 773 -23.33 8.19 -26.45
C LEU A 773 -23.38 9.35 -27.47
N ASN A 774 -22.47 10.32 -27.32
CA ASN A 774 -22.27 11.49 -28.17
C ASN A 774 -20.93 12.15 -27.77
N ALA A 775 -20.48 13.18 -28.49
CA ALA A 775 -19.20 13.84 -28.23
C ALA A 775 -19.11 14.54 -26.85
N ALA A 776 -20.23 14.94 -26.22
CA ALA A 776 -20.18 15.56 -24.90
C ALA A 776 -20.01 14.53 -23.77
N ASP A 777 -20.46 13.29 -23.97
CA ASP A 777 -20.21 12.19 -23.03
C ASP A 777 -18.77 11.66 -23.08
N SER A 778 -17.98 12.00 -24.12
CA SER A 778 -16.54 11.69 -24.17
C SER A 778 -15.65 12.77 -23.55
N TYR A 779 -16.18 13.96 -23.22
CA TYR A 779 -15.37 15.01 -22.61
C TYR A 779 -14.79 14.57 -21.26
N ASN A 780 -13.49 14.82 -21.11
CA ASN A 780 -12.67 14.33 -20.01
C ASN A 780 -11.58 15.33 -19.57
N ASN A 781 -11.58 16.54 -20.11
CA ASN A 781 -10.63 17.59 -19.76
C ASN A 781 -11.34 18.96 -19.68
N ARG A 782 -10.78 19.87 -18.86
CA ARG A 782 -11.21 21.27 -18.70
C ARG A 782 -10.30 22.17 -19.54
N GLY A 783 -10.57 22.29 -20.84
CA GLY A 783 -9.72 23.04 -21.78
C GLY A 783 -9.97 24.56 -21.81
N PHE A 784 -11.12 25.03 -21.34
CA PHE A 784 -11.52 26.44 -21.36
C PHE A 784 -11.65 27.07 -19.96
N SER A 785 -11.26 28.35 -19.85
CA SER A 785 -11.44 29.18 -18.66
C SER A 785 -12.10 30.53 -18.98
N MET A 786 -12.70 31.13 -17.94
CA MET A 786 -13.01 32.57 -17.95
C MET A 786 -11.74 33.37 -17.68
N ASP A 787 -11.63 34.56 -18.24
CA ASP A 787 -10.51 35.46 -17.94
C ASP A 787 -10.45 35.81 -16.44
N GLY A 788 -9.24 35.82 -15.87
CA GLY A 788 -9.04 36.02 -14.42
C GLY A 788 -9.20 34.75 -13.57
N ALA A 789 -9.64 33.62 -14.12
CA ALA A 789 -9.74 32.36 -13.38
C ALA A 789 -8.37 31.73 -13.12
N THR A 790 -8.15 31.25 -11.90
CA THR A 790 -6.91 30.60 -11.46
C THR A 790 -7.01 29.07 -11.45
N ASN A 791 -5.86 28.40 -11.53
CA ASN A 791 -5.71 26.96 -11.34
C ASN A 791 -4.51 26.68 -10.42
N THR A 792 -4.71 26.86 -9.11
CA THR A 792 -3.67 26.74 -8.06
C THR A 792 -3.91 25.55 -7.12
N ASP A 793 -5.07 24.92 -7.21
CA ASP A 793 -5.58 23.82 -6.40
C ASP A 793 -5.89 22.56 -7.23
N GLY A 794 -5.58 22.60 -8.53
CA GLY A 794 -5.89 21.54 -9.49
C GLY A 794 -7.34 21.53 -9.98
N GLN A 795 -8.20 22.47 -9.56
CA GLN A 795 -9.60 22.51 -9.96
C GLN A 795 -9.90 23.40 -11.16
N GLY A 796 -8.95 24.21 -11.61
CA GLY A 796 -9.12 25.08 -12.77
C GLY A 796 -9.08 24.36 -14.12
N ALA A 797 -8.85 25.13 -15.17
CA ALA A 797 -8.63 24.61 -16.52
C ALA A 797 -7.14 24.36 -16.81
N ASP A 798 -6.85 23.34 -17.59
CA ASP A 798 -5.54 23.10 -18.22
C ASP A 798 -5.78 22.34 -19.54
N PHE A 799 -5.16 22.84 -20.61
CA PHE A 799 -5.19 22.24 -21.93
C PHE A 799 -3.85 21.58 -22.28
N ASP A 800 -2.74 22.32 -22.13
CA ASP A 800 -1.42 21.88 -22.57
C ASP A 800 -0.60 21.10 -21.54
N GLY A 801 -1.13 20.92 -20.32
CA GLY A 801 -0.44 20.27 -19.21
C GLY A 801 0.55 21.20 -18.50
N SER A 802 0.52 22.50 -18.81
CA SER A 802 1.38 23.55 -18.24
C SER A 802 0.55 24.69 -17.65
N LEU A 803 -0.68 24.39 -17.23
CA LEU A 803 -1.66 25.34 -16.67
C LEU A 803 -2.09 26.46 -17.64
N PHE A 804 -1.96 26.28 -18.96
CA PHE A 804 -2.57 27.19 -19.94
C PHE A 804 -3.88 26.62 -20.49
N SER A 805 -4.84 27.50 -20.74
CA SER A 805 -6.18 27.16 -21.24
C SER A 805 -6.68 28.15 -22.30
N TYR A 806 -7.67 27.74 -23.09
CA TYR A 806 -8.38 28.65 -23.99
C TYR A 806 -9.27 29.61 -23.19
N SER A 807 -9.41 30.85 -23.68
CA SER A 807 -10.33 31.83 -23.08
C SER A 807 -11.73 31.72 -23.68
N ILE A 808 -12.75 31.57 -22.82
CA ILE A 808 -14.18 31.68 -23.19
C ILE A 808 -14.49 33.07 -23.74
N ASN A 809 -13.88 34.11 -23.17
CA ASN A 809 -14.04 35.50 -23.61
C ASN A 809 -13.48 35.70 -25.03
N ALA A 810 -12.28 35.16 -25.30
CA ALA A 810 -11.67 35.19 -26.64
C ALA A 810 -12.48 34.37 -27.66
N LEU A 811 -13.01 33.21 -27.27
CA LEU A 811 -13.86 32.37 -28.12
C LEU A 811 -15.14 33.13 -28.53
N GLY A 812 -15.78 33.79 -27.56
CA GLY A 812 -16.95 34.65 -27.78
C GLY A 812 -16.65 35.83 -28.70
N ALA A 813 -15.48 36.47 -28.54
CA ALA A 813 -15.01 37.55 -29.41
C ALA A 813 -14.66 37.07 -30.84
N ALA A 814 -14.26 35.80 -31.00
CA ALA A 814 -14.08 35.14 -32.29
C ALA A 814 -15.41 34.70 -32.95
N GLY A 815 -16.56 35.02 -32.34
CA GLY A 815 -17.89 34.75 -32.88
C GLY A 815 -18.46 33.36 -32.54
N VAL A 816 -17.74 32.54 -31.77
CA VAL A 816 -18.22 31.22 -31.33
C VAL A 816 -18.70 31.30 -29.88
N GLN A 817 -19.97 30.97 -29.66
CA GLN A 817 -20.57 30.98 -28.33
C GLN A 817 -20.67 29.54 -27.80
N PRO A 818 -20.14 29.23 -26.60
CA PRO A 818 -20.22 27.88 -26.04
C PRO A 818 -21.64 27.32 -26.00
N GLY A 819 -21.77 26.02 -26.31
CA GLY A 819 -23.07 25.35 -26.36
C GLY A 819 -23.98 25.82 -27.50
N LYS A 820 -23.52 26.67 -28.42
CA LYS A 820 -24.24 27.05 -29.65
C LYS A 820 -23.63 26.38 -30.88
N PRO A 821 -24.46 25.90 -31.82
CA PRO A 821 -23.97 25.32 -33.06
C PRO A 821 -23.46 26.41 -34.02
N PHE A 822 -22.38 26.11 -34.73
CA PHE A 822 -21.86 26.91 -35.85
C PHE A 822 -21.46 26.01 -37.02
N ALA A 823 -21.31 26.61 -38.21
CA ALA A 823 -20.99 25.89 -39.44
C ALA A 823 -19.49 25.92 -39.75
N VAL A 824 -18.89 24.77 -40.05
CA VAL A 824 -17.47 24.62 -40.43
C VAL A 824 -17.27 23.39 -41.30
N ALA A 825 -16.40 23.48 -42.31
CA ALA A 825 -16.05 22.39 -43.23
C ALA A 825 -17.25 21.64 -43.88
N GLY A 826 -18.42 22.29 -43.97
CA GLY A 826 -19.66 21.71 -44.50
C GLY A 826 -20.51 20.94 -43.49
N ALA A 827 -20.15 20.93 -42.21
CA ALA A 827 -20.92 20.37 -41.09
C ALA A 827 -21.41 21.47 -40.14
N THR A 828 -22.39 21.13 -39.29
CA THR A 828 -22.76 21.91 -38.10
C THR A 828 -22.19 21.22 -36.87
N VAL A 829 -21.50 21.98 -36.02
CA VAL A 829 -20.82 21.48 -34.80
C VAL A 829 -21.01 22.46 -33.65
N THR A 830 -20.83 21.98 -32.42
CA THR A 830 -20.87 22.80 -31.20
C THR A 830 -19.56 22.62 -30.45
N VAL A 831 -18.99 23.72 -29.95
CA VAL A 831 -17.91 23.70 -28.94
C VAL A 831 -18.54 23.88 -27.57
N ALA A 832 -18.15 23.06 -26.60
CA ALA A 832 -18.59 23.20 -25.21
C ALA A 832 -17.77 24.26 -24.44
N GLY A 833 -18.23 24.63 -23.25
CA GLY A 833 -17.58 25.64 -22.42
C GLY A 833 -18.54 26.28 -21.43
N GLY A 834 -18.51 25.81 -20.19
CA GLY A 834 -18.96 26.53 -19.02
C GLY A 834 -17.81 26.65 -18.02
N PRO A 835 -17.90 27.54 -17.02
CA PRO A 835 -16.89 27.60 -15.96
C PRO A 835 -16.71 26.22 -15.31
N LEU A 836 -15.50 25.66 -15.43
CA LEU A 836 -15.07 24.37 -14.85
C LEU A 836 -15.79 23.11 -15.39
N SER A 837 -16.53 23.22 -16.50
CA SER A 837 -17.09 22.05 -17.20
C SER A 837 -16.01 21.21 -17.86
N LEU A 838 -16.23 19.90 -18.02
CA LEU A 838 -15.51 19.14 -19.03
C LEU A 838 -16.00 19.58 -20.41
N ASP A 839 -15.09 20.01 -21.27
CA ASP A 839 -15.40 20.70 -22.53
C ASP A 839 -14.72 20.10 -23.77
N ASN A 840 -13.72 19.24 -23.56
CA ASN A 840 -12.99 18.56 -24.63
C ASN A 840 -12.57 17.13 -24.26
N THR A 841 -12.28 16.33 -25.30
CA THR A 841 -11.86 14.92 -25.19
C THR A 841 -10.37 14.79 -25.52
N VAL A 842 -9.51 14.51 -24.55
CA VAL A 842 -8.16 13.98 -24.78
C VAL A 842 -8.28 12.55 -25.33
N THR A 843 -7.71 12.27 -26.50
CA THR A 843 -7.91 11.00 -27.20
C THR A 843 -7.08 9.86 -26.59
N VAL A 844 -7.75 8.82 -26.09
CA VAL A 844 -7.16 7.61 -25.48
C VAL A 844 -7.93 6.33 -25.88
N GLY A 845 -8.58 6.33 -27.06
CA GLY A 845 -9.36 5.20 -27.56
C GLY A 845 -10.87 5.23 -27.29
N GLN A 846 -11.45 6.37 -26.93
CA GLN A 846 -12.90 6.54 -26.76
C GLN A 846 -13.64 6.08 -28.02
N THR A 847 -14.71 5.30 -27.85
CA THR A 847 -15.71 5.13 -28.91
C THR A 847 -16.82 6.16 -28.73
N VAL A 848 -16.99 7.06 -29.70
CA VAL A 848 -18.01 8.09 -29.70
C VAL A 848 -19.11 7.72 -30.70
N MET A 849 -20.32 7.48 -30.20
CA MET A 849 -21.48 7.21 -31.03
C MET A 849 -21.93 8.45 -31.80
N LEU A 850 -22.39 8.26 -33.04
CA LEU A 850 -22.95 9.32 -33.89
C LEU A 850 -24.48 9.16 -34.01
N PRO A 851 -25.23 10.22 -34.33
CA PRO A 851 -26.68 10.14 -34.45
C PRO A 851 -27.15 9.07 -35.45
N PRO A 852 -28.18 8.26 -35.12
CA PRO A 852 -28.73 7.27 -36.05
C PRO A 852 -29.15 7.90 -37.39
N GLY A 853 -28.79 7.24 -38.50
CA GLY A 853 -29.05 7.76 -39.85
C GLY A 853 -28.00 8.76 -40.37
N SER A 854 -26.81 8.83 -39.75
CA SER A 854 -25.67 9.66 -40.20
C SER A 854 -25.12 9.21 -41.57
N ALA A 855 -25.76 9.67 -42.64
CA ALA A 855 -25.50 9.31 -44.04
C ALA A 855 -24.89 10.47 -44.88
N GLY A 856 -24.24 11.43 -44.24
CA GLY A 856 -23.57 12.57 -44.89
C GLY A 856 -22.27 12.18 -45.61
N THR A 857 -21.81 13.03 -46.54
CA THR A 857 -20.59 12.77 -47.35
C THR A 857 -19.27 12.78 -46.57
N GLY A 858 -19.29 13.16 -45.29
CA GLY A 858 -18.13 13.06 -44.40
C GLY A 858 -18.47 13.35 -42.94
N VAL A 859 -17.56 12.94 -42.06
CA VAL A 859 -17.51 13.33 -40.65
C VAL A 859 -16.58 14.54 -40.52
N VAL A 860 -16.94 15.56 -39.77
CA VAL A 860 -16.08 16.68 -39.40
C VAL A 860 -15.75 16.58 -37.92
N VAL A 861 -14.46 16.55 -37.60
CA VAL A 861 -13.95 16.56 -36.22
C VAL A 861 -13.32 17.93 -35.96
N LEU A 862 -13.72 18.59 -34.88
CA LEU A 862 -13.02 19.75 -34.32
C LEU A 862 -11.96 19.30 -33.32
N GLY A 863 -10.74 19.82 -33.43
CA GLY A 863 -9.66 19.47 -32.52
C GLY A 863 -8.42 20.36 -32.62
N SER A 864 -7.47 20.07 -31.75
CA SER A 864 -6.11 20.64 -31.73
C SER A 864 -5.16 19.68 -30.99
N SER A 865 -3.86 19.85 -31.20
CA SER A 865 -2.83 19.19 -30.39
C SER A 865 -2.18 20.18 -29.43
N ASN A 866 -1.50 19.68 -28.41
CA ASN A 866 -0.62 20.49 -27.55
C ASN A 866 0.77 19.88 -27.49
N ASN A 867 1.78 20.71 -27.20
CA ASN A 867 3.19 20.33 -27.18
C ASN A 867 3.65 19.78 -28.54
N GLY A 868 3.20 20.44 -29.60
CA GLY A 868 3.53 20.10 -30.98
C GLY A 868 2.34 19.57 -31.78
N PRO A 869 2.45 19.52 -33.12
CA PRO A 869 1.44 18.94 -33.99
C PRO A 869 1.43 17.40 -33.84
N SER A 870 0.24 16.80 -33.89
CA SER A 870 0.10 15.36 -33.65
C SER A 870 -0.86 14.67 -34.61
N SER A 871 -0.59 13.39 -34.87
CA SER A 871 -1.48 12.52 -35.64
C SER A 871 -1.64 11.15 -34.99
N GLY A 872 -2.77 10.49 -35.27
CA GLY A 872 -3.08 9.15 -34.77
C GLY A 872 -4.15 8.47 -35.62
N ILE A 873 -4.31 7.16 -35.45
CA ILE A 873 -5.29 6.38 -36.21
C ILE A 873 -6.61 6.33 -35.45
N ALA A 874 -7.64 6.95 -36.03
CA ALA A 874 -9.04 6.78 -35.65
C ALA A 874 -9.71 5.70 -36.51
N GLN A 875 -10.86 5.20 -36.08
CA GLN A 875 -11.62 4.17 -36.81
C GLN A 875 -13.09 4.59 -36.94
N LEU A 876 -13.57 4.77 -38.18
CA LEU A 876 -15.01 4.90 -38.44
C LEU A 876 -15.64 3.51 -38.48
N ASN A 877 -16.75 3.32 -37.78
CA ASN A 877 -17.56 2.10 -37.82
C ASN A 877 -18.86 2.37 -38.58
N PHE A 878 -19.35 1.37 -39.32
CA PHE A 878 -20.52 1.50 -40.17
C PHE A 878 -21.65 0.53 -39.78
N ALA A 879 -22.88 0.86 -40.18
CA ALA A 879 -24.09 0.10 -39.85
C ALA A 879 -24.15 -1.32 -40.46
N ASP A 880 -23.26 -1.63 -41.42
CA ASP A 880 -23.12 -2.97 -42.01
C ASP A 880 -22.03 -3.83 -41.32
N GLY A 881 -21.48 -3.36 -40.19
CA GLY A 881 -20.44 -4.05 -39.43
C GLY A 881 -19.02 -3.89 -39.99
N SER A 882 -18.85 -3.21 -41.12
CA SER A 882 -17.52 -2.84 -41.62
C SER A 882 -16.96 -1.61 -40.89
N SER A 883 -15.65 -1.37 -41.03
CA SER A 883 -14.98 -0.19 -40.49
C SER A 883 -13.88 0.32 -41.41
N GLN A 884 -13.41 1.55 -41.17
CA GLN A 884 -12.36 2.22 -41.94
C GLN A 884 -11.40 2.92 -40.98
N ALA A 885 -10.12 2.53 -41.01
CA ALA A 885 -9.04 3.27 -40.35
C ALA A 885 -8.77 4.59 -41.09
N VAL A 886 -8.62 5.69 -40.35
CA VAL A 886 -8.40 7.04 -40.87
C VAL A 886 -7.39 7.79 -40.00
N THR A 887 -6.43 8.49 -40.61
CA THR A 887 -5.50 9.34 -39.87
C THR A 887 -6.20 10.64 -39.46
N LEU A 888 -6.36 10.83 -38.16
CA LEU A 888 -6.74 12.12 -37.56
C LEU A 888 -5.46 12.90 -37.28
N ALA A 889 -5.39 14.18 -37.67
CA ALA A 889 -4.19 15.00 -37.54
C ALA A 889 -4.51 16.48 -37.31
N PHE A 890 -3.94 17.04 -36.26
CA PHE A 890 -4.12 18.44 -35.88
C PHE A 890 -2.78 19.12 -35.59
N ASP A 891 -2.69 20.41 -35.90
CA ASP A 891 -1.56 21.22 -35.49
C ASP A 891 -1.61 21.57 -34.00
N ASP A 892 -0.47 22.04 -33.48
CA ASP A 892 -0.38 22.62 -32.14
C ASP A 892 -1.33 23.82 -31.98
N TRP A 893 -2.02 23.88 -30.85
CA TRP A 893 -3.03 24.89 -30.53
C TRP A 893 -2.52 26.32 -30.51
N THR A 894 -1.21 26.55 -30.34
CA THR A 894 -0.56 27.88 -30.42
C THR A 894 0.24 28.06 -31.72
N LEU A 895 0.32 27.04 -32.57
CA LEU A 895 1.31 26.93 -33.65
C LEU A 895 2.75 27.16 -33.14
N ASN A 896 3.11 26.50 -32.03
CA ASN A 896 4.41 26.64 -31.36
C ASN A 896 4.70 28.10 -30.98
N GLY A 897 3.84 28.69 -30.14
CA GLY A 897 3.95 30.11 -29.73
C GLY A 897 3.81 31.11 -30.88
N GLY A 898 3.17 30.70 -31.98
CA GLY A 898 3.08 31.48 -33.23
C GLY A 898 4.30 31.40 -34.14
N SER A 899 5.28 30.53 -33.88
CA SER A 899 6.46 30.36 -34.74
C SER A 899 6.19 29.49 -35.98
N ALA A 900 5.06 28.80 -36.06
CA ALA A 900 4.65 27.96 -37.18
C ALA A 900 3.42 28.53 -37.92
N SER A 901 3.18 28.03 -39.12
CA SER A 901 1.96 28.32 -39.92
C SER A 901 1.01 27.12 -39.89
N PRO A 902 -0.32 27.33 -39.97
CA PRO A 902 -1.28 26.23 -39.94
C PRO A 902 -1.23 25.39 -41.22
N ARG A 903 -1.37 24.08 -41.06
CA ARG A 903 -1.45 23.05 -42.10
C ARG A 903 -2.81 22.37 -42.08
N SER A 904 -3.39 22.19 -40.88
CA SER A 904 -4.80 21.84 -40.69
C SER A 904 -5.71 23.05 -40.97
N THR A 905 -6.95 22.80 -41.43
CA THR A 905 -7.93 23.87 -41.66
C THR A 905 -8.30 24.54 -40.35
N VAL A 906 -8.05 25.84 -40.22
CA VAL A 906 -8.46 26.63 -39.05
C VAL A 906 -9.99 26.75 -39.00
N ALA A 907 -10.58 26.39 -37.87
CA ALA A 907 -12.01 26.55 -37.58
C ALA A 907 -12.28 27.84 -36.78
N VAL A 908 -11.44 28.14 -35.79
CA VAL A 908 -11.54 29.31 -34.92
C VAL A 908 -10.14 29.82 -34.56
N THR A 909 -9.97 31.14 -34.50
CA THR A 909 -8.75 31.80 -34.01
C THR A 909 -9.11 32.73 -32.86
N MET A 910 -8.43 32.58 -31.73
CA MET A 910 -8.56 33.39 -30.53
C MET A 910 -7.30 34.25 -30.32
N ALA A 911 -7.48 35.46 -29.80
CA ALA A 911 -6.44 36.48 -29.77
C ALA A 911 -5.33 36.24 -28.73
N TYR A 912 -5.64 35.51 -27.66
CA TYR A 912 -4.78 35.23 -26.52
C TYR A 912 -5.16 33.86 -25.91
N ARG A 913 -4.45 33.45 -24.86
CA ARG A 913 -4.78 32.32 -23.97
C ARG A 913 -4.75 32.75 -22.51
N ASN A 914 -5.32 31.95 -21.62
CA ASN A 914 -5.32 32.21 -20.19
C ASN A 914 -4.30 31.31 -19.49
N ALA A 915 -3.55 31.86 -18.54
CA ALA A 915 -2.62 31.15 -17.68
C ALA A 915 -3.24 30.87 -16.29
N GLY A 916 -2.83 29.79 -15.62
CA GLY A 916 -3.36 29.36 -14.32
C GLY A 916 -3.17 30.34 -13.15
N ASN A 917 -2.43 31.44 -13.34
CA ASN A 917 -2.34 32.57 -12.42
C ASN A 917 -3.38 33.68 -12.71
N GLY A 918 -4.38 33.41 -13.57
CA GLY A 918 -5.44 34.33 -13.96
C GLY A 918 -5.04 35.39 -14.99
N GLN A 919 -3.78 35.41 -15.46
CA GLN A 919 -3.33 36.38 -16.46
C GLN A 919 -3.67 35.93 -17.89
N GLN A 920 -3.90 36.90 -18.78
CA GLN A 920 -3.92 36.69 -20.22
C GLN A 920 -2.47 36.65 -20.76
N ASP A 921 -2.17 35.67 -21.61
CA ASP A 921 -0.94 35.56 -22.39
C ASP A 921 -1.26 35.80 -23.88
N ASN A 922 -0.57 36.76 -24.51
CA ASN A 922 -0.87 37.25 -25.87
C ASN A 922 -0.49 36.27 -27.01
N VAL A 923 -0.30 35.00 -26.68
CA VAL A 923 -0.16 33.91 -27.65
C VAL A 923 -1.54 33.56 -28.21
N LYS A 924 -1.71 33.73 -29.53
CA LYS A 924 -2.93 33.33 -30.25
C LYS A 924 -3.16 31.83 -30.15
N THR A 925 -4.42 31.43 -30.04
CA THR A 925 -4.81 30.03 -29.99
C THR A 925 -5.80 29.66 -31.09
N TYR A 926 -5.76 28.40 -31.52
CA TYR A 926 -6.46 27.90 -32.70
C TYR A 926 -7.23 26.63 -32.38
N ILE A 927 -8.42 26.50 -32.96
CA ILE A 927 -9.15 25.23 -33.09
C ILE A 927 -9.18 24.91 -34.57
N PHE A 928 -8.91 23.66 -34.92
CA PHE A 928 -8.87 23.18 -36.30
C PHE A 928 -10.05 22.25 -36.61
N ALA A 929 -10.34 22.07 -37.91
CA ALA A 929 -11.32 21.11 -38.41
C ALA A 929 -10.68 20.14 -39.41
N GLN A 930 -10.98 18.86 -39.29
CA GLN A 930 -10.67 17.85 -40.32
C GLN A 930 -11.97 17.22 -40.83
N LYS A 931 -12.20 17.28 -42.16
CA LYS A 931 -13.24 16.49 -42.83
C LYS A 931 -12.67 15.12 -43.21
N ILE A 932 -13.28 14.06 -42.69
CA ILE A 932 -13.00 12.66 -43.00
C ILE A 932 -14.07 12.21 -44.02
N PRO A 933 -13.71 11.80 -45.26
CA PRO A 933 -14.69 11.32 -46.23
C PRO A 933 -15.37 10.02 -45.78
N VAL A 934 -16.68 9.91 -45.98
CA VAL A 934 -17.44 8.67 -45.78
C VAL A 934 -17.63 7.96 -47.13
N PRO A 935 -17.38 6.65 -47.25
CA PRO A 935 -17.55 5.95 -48.52
C PRO A 935 -19.03 5.93 -48.97
N PRO A 936 -19.33 6.10 -50.28
CA PRO A 936 -20.71 6.11 -50.78
C PRO A 936 -21.52 4.89 -50.35
N GLY A 937 -22.75 5.12 -49.86
CA GLY A 937 -23.66 4.08 -49.39
C GLY A 937 -23.39 3.56 -47.97
N LYS A 938 -22.32 4.00 -47.29
CA LYS A 938 -22.10 3.70 -45.86
C LYS A 938 -22.89 4.66 -44.97
N VAL A 939 -23.34 4.16 -43.83
CA VAL A 939 -23.93 4.95 -42.73
C VAL A 939 -23.02 4.78 -41.52
N VAL A 940 -22.52 5.89 -40.98
CA VAL A 940 -21.58 5.87 -39.83
C VAL A 940 -22.36 5.66 -38.54
N THR A 941 -21.89 4.77 -37.67
CA THR A 941 -22.48 4.50 -36.35
C THR A 941 -21.65 5.05 -35.20
N SER A 942 -20.32 4.99 -35.30
CA SER A 942 -19.40 5.57 -34.32
C SER A 942 -18.04 5.90 -34.92
N ILE A 943 -17.27 6.70 -34.19
CA ILE A 943 -15.83 6.90 -34.40
C ILE A 943 -15.09 6.48 -33.13
N VAL A 944 -14.10 5.59 -33.28
CA VAL A 944 -13.09 5.35 -32.25
C VAL A 944 -11.99 6.37 -32.42
N LEU A 945 -11.72 7.17 -31.39
CA LEU A 945 -10.63 8.15 -31.38
C LEU A 945 -9.27 7.46 -31.22
N PRO A 946 -8.14 8.10 -31.57
CA PRO A 946 -6.82 7.51 -31.42
C PRO A 946 -6.52 7.03 -29.99
N ARG A 947 -5.85 5.87 -29.88
CA ARG A 947 -5.33 5.31 -28.62
C ARG A 947 -3.96 5.87 -28.24
N GLN A 948 -3.10 6.01 -29.24
CA GLN A 948 -1.81 6.69 -29.19
C GLN A 948 -1.79 7.77 -30.27
N VAL A 949 -0.96 8.79 -30.07
CA VAL A 949 -0.67 9.84 -31.06
C VAL A 949 0.84 10.07 -31.18
N SER A 950 1.28 10.73 -32.24
CA SER A 950 2.71 10.83 -32.59
C SER A 950 3.56 11.68 -31.63
N ALA A 951 2.97 12.70 -31.00
CA ALA A 951 3.61 13.60 -30.04
C ALA A 951 2.56 14.30 -29.15
N GLY A 952 2.95 14.75 -27.96
CA GLY A 952 2.07 15.52 -27.06
C GLY A 952 0.74 14.82 -26.77
N LYS A 953 -0.36 15.58 -26.70
CA LYS A 953 -1.73 15.02 -26.68
C LYS A 953 -2.55 15.58 -27.84
N MET A 954 -3.64 14.89 -28.18
CA MET A 954 -4.66 15.34 -29.14
C MET A 954 -6.00 15.52 -28.44
N HIS A 955 -6.70 16.60 -28.77
CA HIS A 955 -7.97 16.98 -28.15
C HIS A 955 -9.07 17.13 -29.21
N VAL A 956 -10.29 16.69 -28.87
CA VAL A 956 -11.49 16.84 -29.70
C VAL A 956 -12.57 17.64 -28.97
N PHE A 957 -13.05 18.72 -29.60
CA PHE A 957 -14.06 19.64 -29.03
C PHE A 957 -15.48 19.41 -29.53
N GLY A 958 -15.65 18.57 -30.54
CA GLY A 958 -16.95 18.32 -31.16
C GLY A 958 -16.82 17.52 -32.47
N ILE A 959 -17.88 16.79 -32.80
CA ILE A 959 -17.97 15.94 -34.00
C ILE A 959 -19.33 16.20 -34.65
N GLY A 960 -19.36 16.35 -35.97
CA GLY A 960 -20.59 16.56 -36.73
C GLY A 960 -20.54 15.89 -38.10
N MET A 961 -21.71 15.68 -38.70
CA MET A 961 -21.83 15.18 -40.08
C MET A 961 -21.90 16.36 -41.04
N THR A 962 -21.30 16.24 -42.23
CA THR A 962 -21.63 17.17 -43.32
C THR A 962 -23.01 16.89 -43.87
N ALA A 963 -23.63 17.89 -44.48
CA ALA A 963 -24.82 17.67 -45.30
C ALA A 963 -24.55 16.64 -46.42
N SER A 964 -25.63 16.01 -46.88
CA SER A 964 -25.72 15.15 -48.07
C SER A 964 -25.97 15.98 -49.32
#